data_AF-A0A8T6QNV3-F1
#
_entry.id   AF-A0A8T6QNV3-F1
#
_cell.length_a   1.000
_cell.length_b   1.000
_cell.length_c   1.000
_cell.angle_alpha   90.00
_cell.angle_beta   90.00
_cell.angle_gamma   90.00
#
_symmetry.space_group_name_H-M   'P 1'
#
loop_
_entity.id
_entity.type
_entity.pdbx_description
1 polymer ?
#
loop_
_entity_poly.entity_id
_entity_poly.type
_entity_poly.pdbx_seq_one_letter_code
_entity_poly.pdbx_strand_id
1 'polypeptide(L)'
;MTTRASAQQELADLLSQITQQDIRAGHISHRLIFITALVTLLAGVMYADKEVTEEEKQKIKSSIRHFILPSSNIGQLIKPIFSGIKRQRIYKNYGVIEQSSEKLSDPEKILILAFCSKMAAADGSIALEEKQYISKAAELFKFSEQYLDLILNDFRRQDENKETAIEILSLLDPHHFKDLDPAFMKAADSIRNQLSPVASSTALRSHSDTIKYEKLKQFQQSKAQLTKIANELLEIIQKCHEQEILRKDLEDEVRLVLEKAKSQKFRVAVVGEFSQGKSTLLNALLGEEVQPTRAIPCSGIVTVLKHGNRQKVICRYKDGEEDEVPVEKYQELAAISEEAALYNIAEELTKSTIKEIIFEHPGLELCRHQVEIVDSPGLNEHPERTTITHQLLQNTDAVIFLANASRPFTQGEMELLKSLRQQLQGSDSNQPVENLFVLVNFMDLLRRDKDREHVKQRANNFLQGESPIISGKNRLHFISAQAALDAMLENRDDEYLQSFSEFSTAIQIFLTEERGWLTMRQTIASLEKLVQEARAGLQQTMGLLEGQISFSASEQCQIVDQMGAASGREVKLRLLRDEIVDAALEAISEAWEQWLEGIEERISEKSTDWSSTEEEKEKILRDFANQFLHDLSADLDSWLEKTVKGEILLPELSKFEQEISKNLNLIYENLRSIDLISGSNLSEQFNLSLSHFGINIKFDSALDPSSIDDEDGIFGLFKVMGGGGILGGGISGGLAFLGVSFLPLLLAGLATGAVVGWLFGSDPGKIILQMKQEVYDKGFEKFSDSVEELGIKIGEGAIQAIDSRYEKAAKAIQCSIGILNEILLKHEKIHQETVSCHNSKKELIQLKVLELANIESSLQSLLLTAN
;
A
#
# COMPACT_ATOMS: atom_id res chain seq x y z
N MET A 1 4.09 -14.85 46.72
CA MET A 1 5.26 -15.51 46.09
C MET A 1 5.50 -16.94 46.62
N THR A 2 5.12 -17.27 47.86
CA THR A 2 5.31 -18.60 48.47
C THR A 2 4.41 -19.72 47.92
N THR A 3 3.22 -19.43 47.38
CA THR A 3 2.30 -20.43 46.78
C THR A 3 2.67 -20.85 45.35
N ARG A 4 3.33 -19.97 44.58
CA ARG A 4 3.70 -20.24 43.17
C ARG A 4 4.87 -21.23 43.05
N ALA A 5 5.78 -21.21 44.02
CA ALA A 5 6.94 -22.09 44.08
C ALA A 5 6.60 -23.52 44.54
N SER A 6 5.64 -23.72 45.45
CA SER A 6 5.27 -25.07 45.92
C SER A 6 4.56 -25.88 44.84
N ALA A 7 3.63 -25.27 44.09
CA ALA A 7 2.88 -25.95 43.03
C ALA A 7 3.73 -26.29 41.78
N GLN A 8 4.87 -25.61 41.55
CA GLN A 8 5.81 -26.03 40.49
C GLN A 8 6.70 -27.19 40.96
N GLN A 9 7.05 -27.22 42.25
CA GLN A 9 7.80 -28.32 42.84
C GLN A 9 6.97 -29.60 42.88
N GLU A 10 5.70 -29.53 43.28
CA GLU A 10 4.78 -30.69 43.30
C GLU A 10 4.57 -31.31 41.91
N LEU A 11 4.46 -30.47 40.86
CA LEU A 11 4.33 -30.94 39.48
C LEU A 11 5.64 -31.54 38.94
N ALA A 12 6.79 -31.05 39.41
CA ALA A 12 8.11 -31.59 39.12
C ALA A 12 8.32 -32.97 39.74
N ASP A 13 7.91 -33.12 41.00
CA ASP A 13 7.97 -34.38 41.73
C ASP A 13 7.04 -35.42 41.10
N LEU A 14 5.84 -35.00 40.68
CA LEU A 14 4.92 -35.83 39.91
C LEU A 14 5.55 -36.28 38.59
N LEU A 15 6.02 -35.35 37.74
CA LEU A 15 6.64 -35.69 36.46
C LEU A 15 7.88 -36.58 36.64
N SER A 16 8.65 -36.38 37.71
CA SER A 16 9.81 -37.22 38.04
C SER A 16 9.40 -38.64 38.41
N GLN A 17 8.32 -38.80 39.19
CA GLN A 17 7.72 -40.11 39.46
C GLN A 17 7.21 -40.80 38.19
N ILE A 18 6.56 -40.05 37.29
CA ILE A 18 6.00 -40.58 36.04
C ILE A 18 7.13 -41.07 35.12
N THR A 19 8.15 -40.24 34.92
CA THR A 19 9.20 -40.48 33.92
C THR A 19 10.37 -41.32 34.45
N GLN A 20 10.50 -41.50 35.76
CA GLN A 20 11.68 -42.05 36.44
C GLN A 20 12.97 -41.27 36.13
N GLN A 21 12.84 -39.98 35.84
CA GLN A 21 13.93 -39.05 35.57
C GLN A 21 13.84 -37.87 36.54
N ASP A 22 14.97 -37.33 36.99
CA ASP A 22 14.99 -36.18 37.90
C ASP A 22 14.63 -34.89 37.14
N ILE A 23 13.36 -34.47 37.23
CA ILE A 23 12.84 -33.27 36.59
C ILE A 23 12.79 -32.16 37.64
N ARG A 24 13.65 -31.15 37.49
CA ARG A 24 13.68 -29.97 38.36
C ARG A 24 12.56 -28.98 37.98
N ALA A 25 11.97 -28.31 38.97
CA ALA A 25 10.89 -27.34 38.79
C ALA A 25 11.21 -26.21 37.79
N GLY A 26 12.48 -25.80 37.68
CA GLY A 26 12.93 -24.77 36.73
C GLY A 26 12.97 -25.21 35.25
N HIS A 27 12.79 -26.51 34.96
CA HIS A 27 12.80 -27.06 33.59
C HIS A 27 11.39 -27.41 33.07
N ILE A 28 10.34 -27.10 33.84
CA ILE A 28 8.95 -27.36 33.43
C ILE A 28 8.44 -26.19 32.59
N SER A 29 8.39 -26.38 31.27
CA SER A 29 7.72 -25.45 30.37
C SER A 29 6.20 -25.62 30.46
N HIS A 30 5.44 -24.55 30.23
CA HIS A 30 3.97 -24.58 30.20
C HIS A 30 3.44 -25.61 29.17
N ARG A 31 4.15 -25.75 28.04
CA ARG A 31 3.93 -26.79 27.03
C ARG A 31 4.02 -28.22 27.57
N LEU A 32 4.97 -28.49 28.45
CA LEU A 32 5.11 -29.82 29.07
C LEU A 32 3.92 -30.13 29.99
N ILE A 33 3.38 -29.12 30.67
CA ILE A 33 2.17 -29.25 31.51
C ILE A 33 0.98 -29.64 30.64
N PHE A 34 0.74 -28.90 29.55
CA PHE A 34 -0.34 -29.20 28.61
C PHE A 34 -0.22 -30.61 28.02
N ILE A 35 0.97 -30.98 27.51
CA ILE A 35 1.19 -32.30 26.89
C ILE A 35 0.97 -33.41 27.93
N THR A 36 1.39 -33.22 29.18
CA THR A 36 1.19 -34.21 30.24
C THR A 36 -0.30 -34.39 30.55
N ALA A 37 -1.07 -33.30 30.65
CA ALA A 37 -2.51 -33.34 30.86
C ALA A 37 -3.23 -34.02 29.68
N LEU A 38 -2.91 -33.61 28.45
CA LEU A 38 -3.45 -34.19 27.22
C LEU A 38 -3.18 -35.70 27.14
N VAL A 39 -1.93 -36.12 27.36
CA VAL A 39 -1.56 -37.53 27.29
C VAL A 39 -2.23 -38.35 28.39
N THR A 40 -2.36 -37.80 29.60
CA THR A 40 -3.02 -38.47 30.73
C THR A 40 -4.50 -38.71 30.44
N LEU A 41 -5.19 -37.72 29.87
CA LEU A 41 -6.60 -37.83 29.53
C LEU A 41 -6.85 -38.72 28.31
N LEU A 42 -6.06 -38.60 27.24
CA LEU A 42 -6.14 -39.50 26.09
C LEU A 42 -5.86 -40.96 26.48
N ALA A 43 -4.87 -41.20 27.34
CA ALA A 43 -4.61 -42.56 27.85
C ALA A 43 -5.78 -43.09 28.69
N GLY A 44 -6.48 -42.21 29.41
CA GLY A 44 -7.63 -42.58 30.21
C GLY A 44 -8.85 -42.99 29.38
N VAL A 45 -9.15 -42.23 28.32
CA VAL A 45 -10.20 -42.57 27.36
C VAL A 45 -9.89 -43.91 26.69
N MET A 46 -8.67 -44.08 26.17
CA MET A 46 -8.24 -45.32 25.49
C MET A 46 -8.25 -46.56 26.39
N TYR A 47 -8.16 -46.40 27.72
CA TYR A 47 -8.17 -47.52 28.67
C TYR A 47 -9.49 -47.61 29.47
N ALA A 48 -10.52 -46.86 29.07
CA ALA A 48 -11.81 -46.81 29.77
C ALA A 48 -12.60 -48.12 29.59
N ASP A 49 -12.67 -48.64 28.37
CA ASP A 49 -13.42 -49.83 27.96
C ASP A 49 -12.64 -51.16 28.05
N LYS A 50 -11.31 -51.08 28.25
CA LYS A 50 -10.33 -52.19 28.29
C LYS A 50 -10.04 -52.84 26.93
N GLU A 51 -10.54 -52.32 25.82
CA GLU A 51 -10.28 -52.82 24.46
C GLU A 51 -9.57 -51.76 23.62
N VAL A 52 -8.23 -51.79 23.59
CA VAL A 52 -7.47 -50.81 22.79
C VAL A 52 -7.38 -51.23 21.33
N THR A 53 -8.07 -50.51 20.46
CA THR A 53 -8.03 -50.69 19.00
C THR A 53 -6.71 -50.17 18.40
N GLU A 54 -6.35 -50.65 17.20
CA GLU A 54 -5.21 -50.10 16.46
C GLU A 54 -5.47 -48.67 15.96
N GLU A 55 -6.72 -48.31 15.73
CA GLU A 55 -7.15 -46.98 15.30
C GLU A 55 -6.95 -45.93 16.39
N GLU A 56 -7.31 -46.21 17.64
CA GLU A 56 -7.02 -45.34 18.78
C GLU A 56 -5.52 -45.17 19.02
N LYS A 57 -4.72 -46.24 18.90
CA LYS A 57 -3.25 -46.16 19.01
C LYS A 57 -2.65 -45.23 17.95
N GLN A 58 -3.16 -45.27 16.72
CA GLN A 58 -2.72 -44.37 15.66
C GLN A 58 -3.18 -42.93 15.92
N LYS A 59 -4.39 -42.73 16.45
CA LYS A 59 -4.96 -41.40 16.71
C LYS A 59 -4.29 -40.68 17.88
N ILE A 60 -3.93 -41.40 18.96
CA ILE A 60 -3.08 -40.83 20.02
C ILE A 60 -1.74 -40.37 19.44
N LYS A 61 -1.12 -41.20 18.59
CA LYS A 61 0.18 -40.87 17.99
C LYS A 61 0.09 -39.66 17.06
N SER A 62 -1.01 -39.48 16.33
CA SER A 62 -1.21 -38.31 15.47
C SER A 62 -1.57 -37.05 16.26
N SER A 63 -2.41 -37.14 17.29
CA SER A 63 -2.76 -36.03 18.19
C SER A 63 -1.54 -35.51 18.94
N ILE A 64 -0.69 -36.41 19.44
CA ILE A 64 0.54 -36.03 20.16
C ILE A 64 1.58 -35.42 19.20
N ARG A 65 1.72 -35.92 17.97
CA ARG A 65 2.65 -35.36 16.96
C ARG A 65 2.33 -33.91 16.58
N HIS A 66 1.06 -33.48 16.65
CA HIS A 66 0.70 -32.10 16.36
C HIS A 66 1.41 -31.10 17.29
N PHE A 67 1.77 -31.52 18.50
CA PHE A 67 2.34 -30.64 19.52
C PHE A 67 3.85 -30.86 19.76
N ILE A 68 4.56 -31.62 18.90
CA ILE A 68 5.99 -31.94 19.07
C ILE A 68 6.83 -31.57 17.86
N LEU A 69 7.93 -30.84 18.09
CA LEU A 69 9.04 -30.72 17.15
C LEU A 69 10.02 -31.90 17.35
N PRO A 70 10.39 -32.66 16.31
CA PRO A 70 11.27 -33.84 16.41
C PRO A 70 12.64 -33.57 17.05
N SER A 71 13.11 -32.32 17.02
CA SER A 71 14.39 -31.84 17.54
C SER A 71 14.35 -31.30 18.98
N SER A 72 13.19 -31.32 19.65
CA SER A 72 13.04 -30.74 20.99
C SER A 72 13.34 -31.74 22.13
N ASN A 73 13.95 -31.28 23.23
CA ASN A 73 14.15 -32.07 24.46
C ASN A 73 12.84 -32.65 25.01
N ILE A 74 11.70 -31.99 24.75
CA ILE A 74 10.35 -32.44 25.12
C ILE A 74 9.96 -33.73 24.37
N GLY A 75 10.35 -33.88 23.10
CA GLY A 75 10.07 -35.08 22.32
C GLY A 75 10.70 -36.35 22.91
N GLN A 76 11.85 -36.23 23.58
CA GLN A 76 12.52 -37.34 24.26
C GLN A 76 11.79 -37.78 25.55
N LEU A 77 11.04 -36.86 26.19
CA LEU A 77 10.31 -37.10 27.44
C LEU A 77 8.93 -37.75 27.22
N ILE A 78 8.36 -37.66 26.03
CA ILE A 78 6.98 -38.10 25.77
C ILE A 78 6.82 -39.62 25.83
N LYS A 79 7.82 -40.37 25.34
CA LYS A 79 7.83 -41.84 25.44
C LYS A 79 7.93 -42.29 26.91
N PRO A 80 8.84 -41.75 27.75
CA PRO A 80 8.82 -41.92 29.20
C PRO A 80 7.48 -41.55 29.85
N ILE A 81 6.92 -40.36 29.57
CA ILE A 81 5.65 -39.87 30.14
C ILE A 81 4.50 -40.85 29.83
N PHE A 82 4.31 -41.21 28.56
CA PHE A 82 3.28 -42.15 28.14
C PHE A 82 3.45 -43.54 28.79
N SER A 83 4.69 -44.03 28.84
CA SER A 83 4.99 -45.32 29.46
C SER A 83 4.76 -45.32 30.99
N GLY A 84 5.07 -44.21 31.65
CA GLY A 84 4.88 -43.99 33.09
C GLY A 84 3.42 -43.91 33.48
N ILE A 85 2.65 -43.09 32.76
CA ILE A 85 1.19 -42.93 32.92
C ILE A 85 0.50 -44.29 32.78
N LYS A 86 0.91 -45.10 31.79
CA LYS A 86 0.40 -46.46 31.59
C LYS A 86 0.79 -47.40 32.73
N ARG A 87 2.07 -47.44 33.11
CA ARG A 87 2.62 -48.37 34.11
C ARG A 87 2.03 -48.13 35.49
N GLN A 88 1.85 -46.87 35.87
CA GLN A 88 1.36 -46.46 37.18
C GLN A 88 -0.17 -46.21 37.20
N ARG A 89 -0.86 -46.40 36.07
CA ARG A 89 -2.31 -46.19 35.90
C ARG A 89 -2.79 -44.80 36.35
N ILE A 90 -2.02 -43.77 36.02
CA ILE A 90 -2.21 -42.39 36.51
C ILE A 90 -3.52 -41.80 36.01
N TYR A 91 -3.95 -42.19 34.82
CA TYR A 91 -5.25 -41.86 34.26
C TYR A 91 -6.44 -42.33 35.11
N LYS A 92 -6.26 -43.24 36.09
CA LYS A 92 -7.33 -43.61 37.04
C LYS A 92 -7.35 -42.73 38.29
N ASN A 93 -6.35 -41.90 38.50
CA ASN A 93 -6.22 -41.03 39.66
C ASN A 93 -6.66 -39.60 39.30
N TYR A 94 -7.95 -39.33 39.50
CA TYR A 94 -8.56 -38.03 39.20
C TYR A 94 -7.93 -36.85 39.95
N GLY A 95 -7.36 -37.07 41.15
CA GLY A 95 -6.65 -36.02 41.88
C GLY A 95 -5.38 -35.55 41.16
N VAL A 96 -4.70 -36.46 40.44
CA VAL A 96 -3.52 -36.11 39.62
C VAL A 96 -3.93 -35.36 38.35
N ILE A 97 -5.09 -35.70 37.77
CA ILE A 97 -5.64 -34.99 36.60
C ILE A 97 -6.03 -33.56 36.99
N GLU A 98 -6.69 -33.39 38.13
CA GLU A 98 -7.03 -32.07 38.68
C GLU A 98 -5.76 -31.24 38.93
N GLN A 99 -4.77 -31.79 39.64
CA GLN A 99 -3.49 -31.10 39.91
C GLN A 99 -2.70 -30.74 38.64
N SER A 100 -2.70 -31.61 37.62
CA SER A 100 -1.98 -31.35 36.37
C SER A 100 -2.68 -30.34 35.45
N SER A 101 -3.98 -30.12 35.67
CA SER A 101 -4.82 -29.21 34.87
C SER A 101 -5.11 -27.86 35.52
N GLU A 102 -4.82 -27.69 36.82
CA GLU A 102 -5.10 -26.45 37.58
C GLU A 102 -4.41 -25.21 36.96
N LYS A 103 -3.26 -25.41 36.31
CA LYS A 103 -2.48 -24.35 35.66
C LYS A 103 -2.88 -24.09 34.21
N LEU A 104 -3.79 -24.87 33.64
CA LEU A 104 -4.27 -24.67 32.28
C LEU A 104 -5.39 -23.63 32.27
N SER A 105 -5.37 -22.78 31.25
CA SER A 105 -6.45 -21.88 30.92
C SER A 105 -7.68 -22.65 30.42
N ASP A 106 -8.85 -22.03 30.48
CA ASP A 106 -10.09 -22.65 30.01
C ASP A 106 -10.06 -22.97 28.50
N PRO A 107 -9.47 -22.13 27.61
CA PRO A 107 -9.13 -22.49 26.23
C PRO A 107 -8.35 -23.80 26.10
N GLU A 108 -7.29 -23.97 26.90
CA GLU A 108 -6.45 -25.19 26.86
C GLU A 108 -7.21 -26.42 27.34
N LYS A 109 -8.02 -26.31 28.39
CA LYS A 109 -8.84 -27.42 28.89
C LYS A 109 -9.89 -27.84 27.87
N ILE A 110 -10.57 -26.89 27.23
CA ILE A 110 -11.54 -27.16 26.15
C ILE A 110 -10.85 -27.83 24.95
N LEU A 111 -9.66 -27.37 24.58
CA LEU A 111 -8.89 -27.97 23.50
C LEU A 111 -8.55 -29.44 23.81
N ILE A 112 -8.14 -29.75 25.05
CA ILE A 112 -7.86 -31.12 25.49
C ILE A 112 -9.13 -32.00 25.43
N LEU A 113 -10.27 -31.50 25.90
CA LEU A 113 -11.54 -32.22 25.85
C LEU A 113 -11.98 -32.51 24.41
N ALA A 114 -11.78 -31.56 23.48
CA ALA A 114 -12.06 -31.76 22.06
C ALA A 114 -11.20 -32.86 21.44
N PHE A 115 -9.90 -32.92 21.78
CA PHE A 115 -9.03 -34.03 21.35
C PHE A 115 -9.46 -35.38 21.94
N CYS A 116 -9.92 -35.41 23.20
CA CYS A 116 -10.42 -36.62 23.85
C CYS A 116 -11.70 -37.14 23.18
N SER A 117 -12.66 -36.26 22.88
CA SER A 117 -13.88 -36.59 22.16
C SER A 117 -13.59 -37.15 20.76
N LYS A 118 -12.71 -36.47 20.00
CA LYS A 118 -12.30 -36.93 18.66
C LYS A 118 -11.60 -38.28 18.66
N MET A 119 -10.90 -38.61 19.75
CA MET A 119 -10.27 -39.91 19.92
C MET A 119 -11.31 -40.99 20.24
N ALA A 120 -12.23 -40.73 21.16
CA ALA A 120 -13.31 -41.66 21.50
C ALA A 120 -14.25 -41.92 20.31
N ALA A 121 -14.43 -40.94 19.42
CA ALA A 121 -15.22 -41.12 18.19
C ALA A 121 -14.43 -41.75 17.03
N ALA A 122 -13.25 -42.36 17.26
CA ALA A 122 -12.37 -42.82 16.19
C ALA A 122 -12.93 -43.98 15.35
N ASP A 123 -13.66 -44.88 16.00
CA ASP A 123 -14.30 -46.07 15.43
C ASP A 123 -15.74 -45.79 14.93
N GLY A 124 -16.19 -44.53 15.02
CA GLY A 124 -17.51 -44.07 14.59
C GLY A 124 -18.58 -44.03 15.69
N SER A 125 -18.29 -44.47 16.92
CA SER A 125 -19.22 -44.36 18.05
C SER A 125 -18.51 -44.33 19.40
N ILE A 126 -18.81 -43.34 20.24
CA ILE A 126 -18.19 -43.23 21.58
C ILE A 126 -18.77 -44.29 22.53
N ALA A 127 -17.94 -45.13 23.13
CA ALA A 127 -18.37 -46.14 24.10
C ALA A 127 -18.88 -45.49 25.40
N LEU A 128 -19.74 -46.19 26.14
CA LEU A 128 -20.36 -45.64 27.36
C LEU A 128 -19.30 -45.32 28.43
N GLU A 129 -18.30 -46.20 28.59
CA GLU A 129 -17.19 -46.07 29.53
C GLU A 129 -16.28 -44.87 29.18
N GLU A 130 -16.04 -44.62 27.89
CA GLU A 130 -15.27 -43.47 27.41
C GLU A 130 -16.03 -42.16 27.63
N LYS A 131 -17.33 -42.13 27.30
CA LYS A 131 -18.21 -40.99 27.56
C LYS A 131 -18.23 -40.65 29.05
N GLN A 132 -18.36 -41.64 29.93
CA GLN A 132 -18.31 -41.44 31.37
C GLN A 132 -16.96 -40.89 31.85
N TYR A 133 -15.86 -41.35 31.24
CA TYR A 133 -14.53 -40.85 31.57
C TYR A 133 -14.34 -39.38 31.17
N ILE A 134 -14.75 -38.99 29.95
CA ILE A 134 -14.69 -37.59 29.48
C ILE A 134 -15.62 -36.69 30.30
N SER A 135 -16.82 -37.18 30.65
CA SER A 135 -17.77 -36.45 31.51
C SER A 135 -17.15 -36.09 32.84
N LYS A 136 -16.50 -37.06 33.48
CA LYS A 136 -15.83 -36.87 34.76
C LYS A 136 -14.61 -35.95 34.67
N ALA A 137 -13.90 -35.95 33.55
CA ALA A 137 -12.81 -35.01 33.30
C ALA A 137 -13.32 -33.57 33.12
N ALA A 138 -14.43 -33.37 32.42
CA ALA A 138 -15.03 -32.05 32.25
C ALA A 138 -15.57 -31.46 33.56
N GLU A 139 -16.15 -32.31 34.43
CA GLU A 139 -16.58 -31.92 35.77
C GLU A 139 -15.40 -31.42 36.62
N LEU A 140 -14.26 -32.11 36.58
CA LEU A 140 -13.02 -31.66 37.24
C LEU A 140 -12.50 -30.34 36.67
N PHE A 141 -12.72 -30.10 35.38
CA PHE A 141 -12.38 -28.83 34.72
C PHE A 141 -13.40 -27.72 34.97
N LYS A 142 -14.48 -28.02 35.72
CA LYS A 142 -15.59 -27.10 36.05
C LYS A 142 -16.42 -26.67 34.84
N PHE A 143 -16.45 -27.47 33.77
CA PHE A 143 -17.36 -27.25 32.65
C PHE A 143 -18.72 -27.92 32.94
N SER A 144 -19.81 -27.27 32.53
CA SER A 144 -21.16 -27.81 32.72
C SER A 144 -21.45 -28.96 31.76
N GLU A 145 -22.44 -29.78 32.09
CA GLU A 145 -22.87 -30.92 31.26
C GLU A 145 -23.30 -30.51 29.84
N GLN A 146 -23.73 -29.25 29.67
CA GLN A 146 -24.10 -28.68 28.36
C GLN A 146 -22.90 -28.52 27.41
N TYR A 147 -21.73 -28.16 27.93
CA TYR A 147 -20.49 -28.08 27.14
C TYR A 147 -20.09 -29.47 26.64
N LEU A 148 -20.22 -30.44 27.52
CA LEU A 148 -19.86 -31.82 27.24
C LEU A 148 -20.80 -32.44 26.20
N ASP A 149 -22.11 -32.22 26.32
CA ASP A 149 -23.08 -32.73 25.34
C ASP A 149 -22.83 -32.14 23.93
N LEU A 150 -22.40 -30.89 23.83
CA LEU A 150 -21.98 -30.30 22.57
C LEU A 150 -20.69 -30.93 22.04
N ILE A 151 -19.66 -31.08 22.88
CA ILE A 151 -18.35 -31.66 22.50
C ILE A 151 -18.45 -33.14 22.12
N LEU A 152 -19.27 -33.93 22.81
CA LEU A 152 -19.41 -35.38 22.58
C LEU A 152 -20.34 -35.73 21.43
N ASN A 153 -21.35 -34.91 21.14
CA ASN A 153 -22.24 -35.12 20.00
C ASN A 153 -21.70 -34.49 18.70
N ASP A 154 -20.40 -34.16 18.66
CA ASP A 154 -19.76 -33.49 17.52
C ASP A 154 -20.53 -32.23 17.09
N PHE A 155 -21.10 -31.53 18.08
CA PHE A 155 -21.91 -30.32 17.91
C PHE A 155 -23.09 -30.48 16.95
N ARG A 156 -23.64 -31.70 16.77
CA ARG A 156 -24.80 -31.95 15.87
C ARG A 156 -26.13 -31.37 16.35
N ARG A 157 -26.23 -30.97 17.63
CA ARG A 157 -27.40 -30.32 18.24
C ARG A 157 -27.17 -28.82 18.50
N GLN A 158 -26.43 -28.14 17.62
CA GLN A 158 -26.12 -26.71 17.73
C GLN A 158 -27.37 -25.81 17.86
N ASP A 159 -28.50 -26.20 17.28
CA ASP A 159 -29.72 -25.39 17.28
C ASP A 159 -30.39 -25.24 18.66
N GLU A 160 -30.18 -26.20 19.57
CA GLU A 160 -30.79 -26.18 20.91
C GLU A 160 -29.96 -25.37 21.92
N ASN A 161 -28.63 -25.22 21.72
CA ASN A 161 -27.70 -24.59 22.66
C ASN A 161 -26.71 -23.62 21.96
N LYS A 162 -27.24 -22.63 21.22
CA LYS A 162 -26.44 -21.69 20.40
C LYS A 162 -25.45 -20.85 21.20
N GLU A 163 -25.82 -20.40 22.40
CA GLU A 163 -24.94 -19.57 23.25
C GLU A 163 -23.70 -20.34 23.71
N THR A 164 -23.88 -21.57 24.19
CA THR A 164 -22.77 -22.45 24.61
C THR A 164 -21.86 -22.83 23.44
N ALA A 165 -22.40 -22.97 22.23
CA ALA A 165 -21.61 -23.23 21.02
C ALA A 165 -20.73 -22.03 20.64
N ILE A 166 -21.26 -20.80 20.72
CA ILE A 166 -20.50 -19.57 20.48
C ILE A 166 -19.38 -19.41 21.52
N GLU A 167 -19.66 -19.71 22.78
CA GLU A 167 -18.68 -19.64 23.86
C GLU A 167 -17.55 -20.66 23.69
N ILE A 168 -17.86 -21.90 23.26
CA ILE A 168 -16.82 -22.88 22.95
C ILE A 168 -15.97 -22.45 21.73
N LEU A 169 -16.59 -21.85 20.71
CA LEU A 169 -15.89 -21.35 19.53
C LEU A 169 -14.99 -20.14 19.85
N SER A 170 -15.38 -19.28 20.80
CA SER A 170 -14.54 -18.18 21.28
C SER A 170 -13.37 -18.70 22.11
N LEU A 171 -13.59 -19.68 22.99
CA LEU A 171 -12.52 -20.32 23.76
C LEU A 171 -11.52 -21.07 22.87
N LEU A 172 -11.94 -21.56 21.70
CA LEU A 172 -11.07 -22.21 20.71
C LEU A 172 -10.44 -21.22 19.71
N ASP A 173 -10.52 -19.91 19.94
CA ASP A 173 -9.84 -18.94 19.08
C ASP A 173 -8.31 -19.15 19.10
N PRO A 174 -7.64 -19.29 17.94
CA PRO A 174 -6.19 -19.45 17.86
C PRO A 174 -5.39 -18.36 18.62
N HIS A 175 -5.96 -17.17 18.84
CA HIS A 175 -5.36 -16.09 19.60
C HIS A 175 -5.07 -16.44 21.06
N HIS A 176 -5.90 -17.28 21.69
CA HIS A 176 -5.69 -17.74 23.07
C HIS A 176 -4.45 -18.63 23.22
N PHE A 177 -3.89 -19.12 22.10
CA PHE A 177 -2.74 -20.03 22.09
C PHE A 177 -1.45 -19.40 21.54
N LYS A 178 -1.43 -18.08 21.29
CA LYS A 178 -0.27 -17.37 20.73
C LYS A 178 1.00 -17.51 21.57
N ASP A 179 0.84 -17.55 22.89
CA ASP A 179 1.97 -17.61 23.84
C ASP A 179 2.53 -19.02 24.06
N LEU A 180 1.88 -20.06 23.50
CA LEU A 180 2.25 -21.47 23.72
C LEU A 180 3.19 -22.01 22.65
N ASP A 181 2.81 -21.94 21.36
CA ASP A 181 3.58 -22.27 20.14
C ASP A 181 2.61 -22.27 18.91
N PRO A 182 3.04 -21.90 17.69
CA PRO A 182 2.23 -21.98 16.46
C PRO A 182 1.52 -23.33 16.21
N ALA A 183 2.05 -24.43 16.73
CA ALA A 183 1.41 -25.75 16.71
C ALA A 183 0.05 -25.78 17.41
N PHE A 184 -0.10 -25.04 18.52
CA PHE A 184 -1.36 -24.96 19.28
C PHE A 184 -2.39 -24.11 18.56
N MET A 185 -1.96 -23.02 17.93
CA MET A 185 -2.80 -22.21 17.07
C MET A 185 -3.37 -23.04 15.91
N LYS A 186 -2.52 -23.83 15.24
CA LYS A 186 -2.95 -24.74 14.17
C LYS A 186 -3.89 -25.84 14.66
N ALA A 187 -3.67 -26.38 15.85
CA ALA A 187 -4.53 -27.40 16.44
C ALA A 187 -5.91 -26.84 16.82
N ALA A 188 -5.95 -25.66 17.45
CA ALA A 188 -7.18 -24.95 17.77
C ALA A 188 -7.96 -24.56 16.50
N ASP A 189 -7.26 -24.03 15.49
CA ASP A 189 -7.84 -23.70 14.20
C ASP A 189 -8.36 -24.94 13.45
N SER A 190 -7.61 -26.04 13.45
CA SER A 190 -8.07 -27.30 12.83
C SER A 190 -9.31 -27.86 13.51
N ILE A 191 -9.40 -27.75 14.84
CA ILE A 191 -10.58 -28.19 15.58
C ILE A 191 -11.73 -27.22 15.28
N ARG A 192 -11.54 -25.91 15.42
CA ARG A 192 -12.52 -24.87 15.10
C ARG A 192 -13.10 -24.97 13.67
N ASN A 193 -12.25 -25.25 12.68
CA ASN A 193 -12.65 -25.42 11.27
C ASN A 193 -13.43 -26.71 11.03
N GLN A 194 -13.11 -27.79 11.76
CA GLN A 194 -13.91 -29.02 11.73
C GLN A 194 -15.23 -28.87 12.49
N LEU A 195 -15.25 -28.02 13.52
CA LEU A 195 -16.41 -27.67 14.34
C LEU A 195 -17.35 -26.65 13.69
N SER A 196 -16.99 -26.08 12.54
CA SER A 196 -17.84 -25.13 11.82
C SER A 196 -18.61 -25.78 10.66
N PRO A 197 -19.61 -26.62 10.95
CA PRO A 197 -20.79 -26.68 10.13
C PRO A 197 -21.99 -26.21 10.97
N VAL A 198 -22.64 -25.11 10.55
CA VAL A 198 -23.96 -24.60 11.00
C VAL A 198 -24.00 -23.41 12.00
N ALA A 199 -22.90 -22.94 12.58
CA ALA A 199 -22.85 -21.59 13.20
C ALA A 199 -22.64 -20.43 12.19
N SER A 200 -22.61 -20.74 10.89
CA SER A 200 -22.53 -19.81 9.77
C SER A 200 -23.66 -20.02 8.75
N SER A 201 -24.88 -20.37 9.21
CA SER A 201 -26.01 -20.57 8.28
C SER A 201 -27.37 -20.03 8.72
N THR A 202 -27.45 -19.20 9.77
CA THR A 202 -28.64 -18.35 10.01
C THR A 202 -28.38 -16.85 10.25
N ALA A 203 -27.13 -16.39 10.12
CA ALA A 203 -26.84 -14.94 9.97
C ALA A 203 -25.73 -14.62 8.94
N LEU A 204 -25.01 -15.61 8.41
CA LEU A 204 -24.04 -15.44 7.33
C LEU A 204 -24.10 -16.66 6.39
N ARG A 205 -25.25 -16.92 5.77
CA ARG A 205 -25.22 -17.64 4.49
C ARG A 205 -24.44 -16.74 3.54
N SER A 206 -23.32 -17.23 3.04
CA SER A 206 -22.44 -16.58 2.07
C SER A 206 -23.22 -15.73 1.05
N HIS A 207 -23.22 -14.42 1.26
CA HIS A 207 -23.54 -13.45 0.19
C HIS A 207 -22.40 -13.38 -0.85
N SER A 208 -21.32 -14.16 -0.64
CA SER A 208 -20.12 -14.23 -1.48
C SER A 208 -20.28 -15.01 -2.79
N ASP A 209 -21.45 -15.59 -3.09
CA ASP A 209 -21.67 -16.31 -4.36
C ASP A 209 -22.29 -15.45 -5.46
N THR A 210 -22.81 -14.26 -5.12
CA THR A 210 -23.61 -13.43 -6.04
C THR A 210 -22.73 -12.59 -6.98
N ILE A 211 -21.64 -12.00 -6.47
CA ILE A 211 -20.65 -11.25 -7.26
C ILE A 211 -19.27 -11.87 -7.05
N LYS A 212 -18.73 -12.48 -8.11
CA LYS A 212 -17.44 -13.17 -8.04
C LYS A 212 -16.30 -12.29 -8.50
N TYR A 213 -15.31 -12.10 -7.64
CA TYR A 213 -14.10 -11.34 -7.96
C TYR A 213 -12.97 -12.23 -8.56
N GLU A 214 -13.28 -13.01 -9.60
CA GLU A 214 -12.34 -13.98 -10.19
C GLU A 214 -11.08 -13.36 -10.82
N LYS A 215 -11.18 -12.28 -11.62
CA LYS A 215 -9.99 -11.65 -12.21
C LYS A 215 -9.06 -11.04 -11.16
N LEU A 216 -9.61 -10.41 -10.13
CA LEU A 216 -8.83 -9.90 -8.99
C LEU A 216 -8.14 -11.04 -8.25
N LYS A 217 -8.83 -12.16 -8.03
CA LYS A 217 -8.23 -13.36 -7.44
C LYS A 217 -7.09 -13.91 -8.29
N GLN A 218 -7.26 -13.99 -9.61
CA GLN A 218 -6.21 -14.42 -10.54
C GLN A 218 -5.02 -13.45 -10.51
N PHE A 219 -5.27 -12.14 -10.53
CA PHE A 219 -4.23 -11.13 -10.41
C PHE A 219 -3.44 -11.27 -9.10
N GLN A 220 -4.12 -11.48 -7.97
CA GLN A 220 -3.44 -11.71 -6.69
C GLN A 220 -2.61 -13.01 -6.67
N GLN A 221 -3.03 -14.05 -7.39
CA GLN A 221 -2.22 -15.27 -7.57
C GLN A 221 -0.96 -14.98 -8.39
N SER A 222 -1.08 -14.25 -9.50
CA SER A 222 0.08 -13.83 -10.30
C SER A 222 1.03 -12.95 -9.47
N LYS A 223 0.50 -12.02 -8.67
CA LYS A 223 1.29 -11.19 -7.74
C LYS A 223 2.04 -12.04 -6.71
N ALA A 224 1.39 -13.05 -6.14
CA ALA A 224 2.02 -13.97 -5.20
C ALA A 224 3.13 -14.80 -5.86
N GLN A 225 2.93 -15.23 -7.11
CA GLN A 225 3.96 -15.91 -7.90
C GLN A 225 5.15 -15.00 -8.17
N LEU A 226 4.93 -13.75 -8.60
CA LEU A 226 6.00 -12.78 -8.80
C LEU A 226 6.80 -12.54 -7.52
N THR A 227 6.11 -12.37 -6.39
CA THR A 227 6.74 -12.20 -5.07
C THR A 227 7.57 -13.43 -4.71
N LYS A 228 7.10 -14.64 -5.04
CA LYS A 228 7.87 -15.87 -4.83
C LYS A 228 9.13 -15.90 -5.69
N ILE A 229 9.03 -15.58 -6.98
CA ILE A 229 10.17 -15.52 -7.91
C ILE A 229 11.20 -14.50 -7.42
N ALA A 230 10.76 -13.32 -6.98
CA ALA A 230 11.64 -12.29 -6.43
C ALA A 230 12.34 -12.72 -5.13
N ASN A 231 11.67 -13.48 -4.25
CA ASN A 231 12.33 -14.07 -3.08
C ASN A 231 13.35 -15.14 -3.48
N GLU A 232 13.04 -16.00 -4.46
CA GLU A 232 13.98 -17.00 -4.98
C GLU A 232 15.23 -16.30 -5.56
N LEU A 233 15.05 -15.18 -6.27
CA LEU A 233 16.16 -14.36 -6.76
C LEU A 233 17.01 -13.79 -5.61
N LEU A 234 16.35 -13.22 -4.59
CA LEU A 234 17.02 -12.68 -3.42
C LEU A 234 17.86 -13.74 -2.71
N GLU A 235 17.33 -14.95 -2.50
CA GLU A 235 18.08 -16.06 -1.89
C GLU A 235 19.31 -16.48 -2.70
N ILE A 236 19.22 -16.46 -4.03
CA ILE A 236 20.35 -16.76 -4.92
C ILE A 236 21.44 -15.70 -4.75
N ILE A 237 21.05 -14.42 -4.84
CA ILE A 237 21.98 -13.30 -4.75
C ILE A 237 22.63 -13.23 -3.37
N GLN A 238 21.86 -13.47 -2.30
CA GLN A 238 22.37 -13.57 -0.93
C GLN A 238 23.45 -14.65 -0.79
N LYS A 239 23.19 -15.88 -1.28
CA LYS A 239 24.18 -16.96 -1.24
C LYS A 239 25.45 -16.63 -2.04
N CYS A 240 25.29 -15.96 -3.18
CA CYS A 240 26.43 -15.49 -3.96
C CYS A 240 27.20 -14.37 -3.25
N HIS A 241 26.51 -13.48 -2.56
CA HIS A 241 27.11 -12.40 -1.77
C HIS A 241 27.88 -12.94 -0.56
N GLU A 242 27.32 -13.89 0.19
CA GLU A 242 27.98 -14.56 1.32
C GLU A 242 29.29 -15.27 0.93
N GLN A 243 29.37 -15.75 -0.32
CA GLN A 243 30.56 -16.37 -0.89
C GLN A 243 31.49 -15.36 -1.59
N GLU A 244 31.20 -14.06 -1.45
CA GLU A 244 31.92 -12.94 -2.06
C GLU A 244 32.02 -13.02 -3.60
N ILE A 245 31.03 -13.65 -4.24
CA ILE A 245 30.96 -13.78 -5.70
C ILE A 245 30.27 -12.53 -6.29
N LEU A 246 29.16 -12.10 -5.69
CA LEU A 246 28.36 -10.94 -6.11
C LEU A 246 28.38 -9.80 -5.08
N ARG A 247 28.17 -8.57 -5.57
CA ARG A 247 28.14 -7.33 -4.78
C ARG A 247 26.93 -7.26 -3.84
N LYS A 248 27.10 -6.59 -2.69
CA LYS A 248 26.02 -6.36 -1.73
C LYS A 248 24.93 -5.44 -2.27
N ASP A 249 25.31 -4.42 -3.03
CA ASP A 249 24.37 -3.42 -3.57
C ASP A 249 23.25 -4.07 -4.40
N LEU A 250 23.58 -5.15 -5.12
CA LEU A 250 22.61 -5.92 -5.91
C LEU A 250 21.57 -6.63 -5.02
N GLU A 251 21.97 -7.07 -3.82
CA GLU A 251 21.04 -7.64 -2.84
C GLU A 251 20.05 -6.58 -2.35
N ASP A 252 20.55 -5.38 -2.03
CA ASP A 252 19.73 -4.27 -1.53
C ASP A 252 18.75 -3.77 -2.61
N GLU A 253 19.17 -3.70 -3.87
CA GLU A 253 18.30 -3.37 -5.01
C GLU A 253 17.15 -4.37 -5.19
N VAL A 254 17.43 -5.68 -5.16
CA VAL A 254 16.40 -6.73 -5.27
C VAL A 254 15.42 -6.65 -4.10
N ARG A 255 15.93 -6.37 -2.89
CA ARG A 255 15.10 -6.22 -1.69
C ARG A 255 14.14 -5.04 -1.83
N LEU A 256 14.59 -3.91 -2.37
CA LEU A 256 13.75 -2.73 -2.59
C LEU A 256 12.62 -3.02 -3.59
N VAL A 257 12.94 -3.69 -4.71
CA VAL A 257 11.93 -4.10 -5.70
C VAL A 257 10.92 -5.08 -5.10
N LEU A 258 11.40 -6.04 -4.30
CA LEU A 258 10.55 -7.01 -3.62
C LEU A 258 9.57 -6.35 -2.63
N GLU A 259 10.04 -5.40 -1.81
CA GLU A 259 9.18 -4.69 -0.86
C GLU A 259 8.12 -3.83 -1.57
N LYS A 260 8.50 -3.17 -2.68
CA LYS A 260 7.54 -2.45 -3.54
C LYS A 260 6.48 -3.39 -4.12
N ALA A 261 6.89 -4.57 -4.60
CA ALA A 261 5.98 -5.58 -5.13
C ALA A 261 4.99 -6.08 -4.05
N LYS A 262 5.45 -6.28 -2.81
CA LYS A 262 4.58 -6.70 -1.69
C LYS A 262 3.57 -5.62 -1.31
N SER A 263 4.01 -4.36 -1.20
CA SER A 263 3.21 -3.26 -0.65
C SER A 263 2.15 -2.70 -1.59
N GLN A 264 2.19 -3.03 -2.89
CA GLN A 264 1.22 -2.54 -3.87
C GLN A 264 -0.21 -2.93 -3.51
N LYS A 265 -1.14 -1.97 -3.46
CA LYS A 265 -2.58 -2.19 -3.25
C LYS A 265 -3.36 -1.34 -4.23
N PHE A 266 -4.63 -1.69 -4.44
CA PHE A 266 -5.55 -0.82 -5.19
C PHE A 266 -6.30 0.09 -4.25
N ARG A 267 -6.48 1.35 -4.63
CA ARG A 267 -7.34 2.31 -3.93
C ARG A 267 -8.46 2.78 -4.84
N VAL A 268 -9.68 2.71 -4.34
CA VAL A 268 -10.90 3.14 -5.04
C VAL A 268 -11.61 4.20 -4.21
N ALA A 269 -11.74 5.41 -4.73
CA ALA A 269 -12.45 6.49 -4.05
C ALA A 269 -13.91 6.57 -4.51
N VAL A 270 -14.85 6.74 -3.56
CA VAL A 270 -16.27 6.96 -3.85
C VAL A 270 -16.63 8.41 -3.57
N VAL A 271 -17.22 9.05 -4.57
CA VAL A 271 -17.41 10.49 -4.66
C VAL A 271 -18.81 10.82 -5.17
N GLY A 272 -19.40 11.91 -4.69
CA GLY A 272 -20.68 12.43 -5.17
C GLY A 272 -21.33 13.38 -4.19
N GLU A 273 -22.38 14.07 -4.62
CA GLU A 273 -23.14 14.97 -3.75
C GLU A 273 -23.78 14.24 -2.56
N PHE A 274 -24.29 15.01 -1.60
CA PHE A 274 -25.04 14.45 -0.49
C PHE A 274 -26.31 13.72 -0.97
N SER A 275 -26.70 12.64 -0.28
CA SER A 275 -27.89 11.83 -0.60
C SER A 275 -27.92 11.18 -1.99
N GLN A 276 -26.77 10.97 -2.64
CA GLN A 276 -26.71 10.25 -3.92
C GLN A 276 -26.60 8.72 -3.77
N GLY A 277 -26.66 8.21 -2.53
CA GLY A 277 -26.59 6.78 -2.24
C GLY A 277 -25.16 6.23 -2.15
N LYS A 278 -24.18 7.05 -1.76
CA LYS A 278 -22.77 6.61 -1.57
C LYS A 278 -22.65 5.49 -0.54
N SER A 279 -23.15 5.70 0.68
CA SER A 279 -23.15 4.67 1.73
C SER A 279 -23.90 3.40 1.29
N THR A 280 -25.01 3.55 0.57
CA THR A 280 -25.77 2.41 0.02
C THR A 280 -24.98 1.67 -1.06
N LEU A 281 -24.29 2.37 -1.96
CA LEU A 281 -23.39 1.77 -2.94
C LEU A 281 -22.26 1.02 -2.26
N LEU A 282 -21.66 1.61 -1.23
CA LEU A 282 -20.65 0.93 -0.43
C LEU A 282 -21.25 -0.36 0.12
N ASN A 283 -22.35 -0.31 0.86
CA ASN A 283 -23.03 -1.49 1.39
C ASN A 283 -23.33 -2.55 0.32
N ALA A 284 -23.78 -2.15 -0.87
CA ALA A 284 -23.99 -3.03 -2.01
C ALA A 284 -22.68 -3.65 -2.55
N LEU A 285 -21.58 -2.89 -2.60
CA LEU A 285 -20.24 -3.40 -2.95
C LEU A 285 -19.69 -4.34 -1.87
N LEU A 286 -20.10 -4.14 -0.62
CA LEU A 286 -19.71 -4.98 0.52
C LEU A 286 -20.57 -6.24 0.64
N GLY A 287 -21.80 -6.22 0.11
CA GLY A 287 -22.81 -7.25 0.34
C GLY A 287 -23.37 -7.28 1.76
N GLU A 288 -23.16 -6.22 2.55
CA GLU A 288 -23.58 -6.09 3.95
C GLU A 288 -23.81 -4.60 4.33
N GLU A 289 -24.71 -4.34 5.27
CA GLU A 289 -24.99 -3.01 5.80
C GLU A 289 -23.96 -2.57 6.85
N VAL A 290 -22.83 -2.04 6.39
CA VAL A 290 -21.72 -1.60 7.26
C VAL A 290 -21.70 -0.08 7.42
N GLN A 291 -21.89 0.66 6.33
CA GLN A 291 -21.87 2.13 6.31
C GLN A 291 -23.22 2.70 6.76
N PRO A 292 -23.22 3.74 7.63
CA PRO A 292 -24.45 4.37 8.08
C PRO A 292 -25.20 5.04 6.91
N THR A 293 -26.51 4.83 6.85
CA THR A 293 -27.43 5.38 5.83
C THR A 293 -28.50 6.25 6.50
N ARG A 294 -28.56 7.55 6.17
CA ARG A 294 -29.66 8.48 6.55
C ARG A 294 -29.91 9.48 5.42
N ALA A 295 -31.08 10.12 5.48
CA ALA A 295 -31.48 11.18 4.55
C ALA A 295 -30.84 12.56 4.85
N ILE A 296 -30.06 12.67 5.94
CA ILE A 296 -29.27 13.86 6.35
C ILE A 296 -27.76 13.53 6.31
N PRO A 297 -26.83 14.50 6.21
CA PRO A 297 -25.39 14.25 6.12
C PRO A 297 -24.88 13.19 7.10
N CYS A 298 -24.35 12.09 6.55
CA CYS A 298 -23.97 10.87 7.31
C CYS A 298 -22.48 10.61 7.38
N SER A 299 -21.64 11.26 6.57
CA SER A 299 -20.20 10.97 6.52
C SER A 299 -19.47 12.29 6.61
N GLY A 300 -18.79 12.47 7.75
CA GLY A 300 -18.08 13.70 8.10
C GLY A 300 -16.57 13.58 7.93
N ILE A 301 -16.06 12.39 8.21
CA ILE A 301 -14.64 12.03 8.25
C ILE A 301 -14.36 11.01 7.15
N VAL A 302 -13.20 11.12 6.51
CA VAL A 302 -12.75 10.15 5.51
C VAL A 302 -12.72 8.76 6.12
N THR A 303 -13.38 7.81 5.47
CA THR A 303 -13.42 6.43 5.95
C THR A 303 -12.77 5.50 4.93
N VAL A 304 -11.79 4.71 5.38
CA VAL A 304 -11.10 3.71 4.58
C VAL A 304 -11.60 2.32 4.98
N LEU A 305 -12.31 1.67 4.07
CA LEU A 305 -12.73 0.29 4.20
C LEU A 305 -11.63 -0.62 3.64
N LYS A 306 -11.17 -1.58 4.45
CA LYS A 306 -10.18 -2.56 4.00
C LYS A 306 -10.41 -3.92 4.66
N HIS A 307 -9.93 -4.99 4.04
CA HIS A 307 -10.10 -6.33 4.60
C HIS A 307 -9.29 -6.50 5.90
N GLY A 308 -9.90 -7.16 6.88
CA GLY A 308 -9.22 -7.58 8.11
C GLY A 308 -9.79 -8.88 8.66
N ASN A 309 -9.02 -9.58 9.48
CA ASN A 309 -9.40 -10.90 10.00
C ASN A 309 -10.55 -10.85 11.05
N ARG A 310 -10.84 -9.65 11.57
CA ARG A 310 -11.93 -9.36 12.50
C ARG A 310 -12.43 -7.94 12.24
N GLN A 311 -13.61 -7.62 12.75
CA GLN A 311 -14.09 -6.24 12.78
C GLN A 311 -13.16 -5.41 13.68
N LYS A 312 -12.63 -4.32 13.13
CA LYS A 312 -11.76 -3.40 13.87
C LYS A 312 -11.91 -1.99 13.31
N VAL A 313 -12.02 -1.01 14.20
CA VAL A 313 -12.04 0.41 13.86
C VAL A 313 -10.74 1.03 14.36
N ILE A 314 -10.05 1.77 13.49
CA ILE A 314 -8.85 2.52 13.85
C ILE A 314 -9.10 3.98 13.54
N CYS A 315 -8.95 4.85 14.52
CA CYS A 315 -8.93 6.29 14.31
C CYS A 315 -7.50 6.75 14.13
N ARG A 316 -7.19 7.35 12.99
CA ARG A 316 -5.92 8.06 12.79
C ARG A 316 -6.14 9.55 13.01
N TYR A 317 -5.38 10.12 13.92
CA TYR A 317 -5.48 11.53 14.29
C TYR A 317 -4.58 12.42 13.41
N LYS A 318 -4.83 13.73 13.43
CA LYS A 318 -4.07 14.72 12.64
C LYS A 318 -2.61 14.85 13.06
N ASP A 319 -2.27 14.49 14.29
CA ASP A 319 -0.91 14.45 14.84
C ASP A 319 -0.14 13.15 14.47
N GLY A 320 -0.81 12.17 13.87
CA GLY A 320 -0.23 10.91 13.42
C GLY A 320 -0.43 9.73 14.37
N GLU A 321 -1.01 9.94 15.56
CA GLU A 321 -1.36 8.85 16.49
C GLU A 321 -2.50 7.98 15.92
N GLU A 322 -2.51 6.69 16.30
CA GLU A 322 -3.53 5.72 15.90
C GLU A 322 -4.10 4.96 17.11
N ASP A 323 -5.41 4.99 17.27
CA ASP A 323 -6.12 4.25 18.33
C ASP A 323 -7.13 3.25 17.76
N GLU A 324 -7.14 2.03 18.33
CA GLU A 324 -8.21 1.06 18.10
C GLU A 324 -9.41 1.43 18.97
N VAL A 325 -10.57 1.61 18.33
CA VAL A 325 -11.82 2.00 19.00
C VAL A 325 -12.82 0.83 18.93
N PRO A 326 -13.68 0.64 19.96
CA PRO A 326 -14.75 -0.36 19.90
C PRO A 326 -15.63 -0.20 18.65
N VAL A 327 -15.98 -1.34 18.03
CA VAL A 327 -16.72 -1.37 16.75
C VAL A 327 -18.10 -0.73 16.88
N GLU A 328 -18.71 -0.80 18.06
CA GLU A 328 -20.02 -0.20 18.36
C GLU A 328 -19.99 1.33 18.21
N LYS A 329 -18.83 1.96 18.40
CA LYS A 329 -18.64 3.40 18.22
C LYS A 329 -18.39 3.80 16.77
N TYR A 330 -18.21 2.84 15.86
CA TYR A 330 -17.98 3.14 14.46
C TYR A 330 -19.08 4.03 13.87
N GLN A 331 -20.35 3.65 14.09
CA GLN A 331 -21.48 4.40 13.55
C GLN A 331 -21.56 5.81 14.13
N GLU A 332 -21.19 6.00 15.39
CA GLU A 332 -21.14 7.32 16.04
C GLU A 332 -20.00 8.19 15.51
N LEU A 333 -18.85 7.58 15.21
CA LEU A 333 -17.64 8.30 14.77
C LEU A 333 -17.63 8.60 13.27
N ALA A 334 -18.13 7.68 12.45
CA ALA A 334 -18.24 7.86 11.01
C ALA A 334 -19.39 8.83 10.65
N ALA A 335 -20.43 8.90 11.50
CA ALA A 335 -21.56 9.80 11.32
C ALA A 335 -21.32 11.22 11.83
N ILE A 336 -21.89 12.19 11.12
CA ILE A 336 -22.09 13.55 11.63
C ILE A 336 -23.28 13.48 12.60
N SER A 337 -23.22 14.19 13.73
CA SER A 337 -24.34 14.22 14.67
C SER A 337 -25.60 14.80 14.00
N GLU A 338 -26.80 14.36 14.40
CA GLU A 338 -28.06 14.82 13.80
C GLU A 338 -28.25 16.34 13.95
N GLU A 339 -27.81 16.90 15.08
CA GLU A 339 -27.84 18.34 15.34
C GLU A 339 -26.89 19.11 14.42
N ALA A 340 -25.66 18.62 14.23
CA ALA A 340 -24.71 19.26 13.33
C ALA A 340 -25.12 19.10 11.86
N ALA A 341 -25.64 17.94 11.46
CA ALA A 341 -26.19 17.67 10.14
C ALA A 341 -27.35 18.61 9.77
N LEU A 342 -28.09 19.11 10.76
CA LEU A 342 -29.21 20.05 10.56
C LEU A 342 -28.78 21.52 10.62
N TYR A 343 -27.76 21.87 11.42
CA TYR A 343 -27.49 23.28 11.74
C TYR A 343 -26.05 23.76 11.50
N ASN A 344 -25.01 22.92 11.66
CA ASN A 344 -23.60 23.40 11.73
C ASN A 344 -22.54 22.35 11.30
N ILE A 345 -22.67 21.76 10.12
CA ILE A 345 -21.74 20.73 9.60
C ILE A 345 -20.28 21.23 9.54
N ALA A 346 -20.06 22.47 9.10
CA ALA A 346 -18.71 23.03 8.93
C ALA A 346 -17.96 23.25 10.27
N GLU A 347 -18.69 23.56 11.35
CA GLU A 347 -18.10 23.87 12.65
C GLU A 347 -17.74 22.60 13.46
N GLU A 348 -18.49 21.50 13.28
CA GLU A 348 -18.18 20.22 13.94
C GLU A 348 -16.95 19.53 13.32
N LEU A 349 -16.79 19.63 12.00
CA LEU A 349 -15.68 19.00 11.28
C LEU A 349 -14.33 19.71 11.45
N THR A 350 -14.35 21.03 11.58
CA THR A 350 -13.15 21.83 11.90
C THR A 350 -12.63 21.54 13.31
N LYS A 351 -13.52 21.16 14.24
CA LYS A 351 -13.17 20.76 15.61
C LYS A 351 -12.70 19.30 15.74
N SER A 352 -12.91 18.46 14.73
CA SER A 352 -12.48 17.06 14.79
C SER A 352 -10.95 16.93 14.73
N THR A 353 -10.39 16.17 15.68
CA THR A 353 -8.96 15.79 15.71
C THR A 353 -8.65 14.59 14.81
N ILE A 354 -9.69 13.89 14.34
CA ILE A 354 -9.56 12.68 13.54
C ILE A 354 -9.30 13.07 12.08
N LYS A 355 -8.26 12.49 11.49
CA LYS A 355 -7.90 12.65 10.08
C LYS A 355 -8.64 11.66 9.20
N GLU A 356 -8.64 10.38 9.58
CA GLU A 356 -9.35 9.31 8.88
C GLU A 356 -9.74 8.19 9.85
N ILE A 357 -10.78 7.44 9.48
CA ILE A 357 -11.24 6.24 10.17
C ILE A 357 -10.95 5.05 9.26
N ILE A 358 -10.28 4.03 9.77
CA ILE A 358 -10.04 2.79 9.04
C ILE A 358 -10.97 1.72 9.62
N PHE A 359 -11.82 1.18 8.77
CA PHE A 359 -12.72 0.08 9.11
C PHE A 359 -12.23 -1.22 8.47
N GLU A 360 -11.73 -2.11 9.32
CA GLU A 360 -11.32 -3.46 8.95
C GLU A 360 -12.48 -4.43 9.14
N HIS A 361 -12.81 -5.21 8.11
CA HIS A 361 -13.93 -6.14 8.19
C HIS A 361 -13.68 -7.43 7.37
N PRO A 362 -14.02 -8.62 7.91
CA PRO A 362 -13.74 -9.90 7.26
C PRO A 362 -14.65 -10.19 6.07
N GLY A 363 -15.89 -9.70 6.10
CA GLY A 363 -16.88 -9.85 5.02
C GLY A 363 -16.63 -8.99 3.78
N LEU A 364 -15.58 -8.15 3.75
CA LEU A 364 -15.27 -7.29 2.60
C LEU A 364 -14.61 -8.10 1.48
N GLU A 365 -15.41 -8.79 0.65
CA GLU A 365 -14.89 -9.71 -0.37
C GLU A 365 -14.08 -8.98 -1.46
N LEU A 366 -14.50 -7.80 -1.92
CA LEU A 366 -13.69 -6.98 -2.83
C LEU A 366 -12.34 -6.61 -2.19
N CYS A 367 -12.36 -6.16 -0.93
CA CYS A 367 -11.16 -5.73 -0.23
C CYS A 367 -10.21 -6.87 0.11
N ARG A 368 -10.71 -8.12 0.18
CA ARG A 368 -9.89 -9.32 0.38
C ARG A 368 -8.83 -9.48 -0.71
N HIS A 369 -9.06 -8.89 -1.87
CA HIS A 369 -8.13 -8.87 -3.00
C HIS A 369 -7.24 -7.62 -3.03
N GLN A 370 -6.87 -7.08 -1.86
CA GLN A 370 -5.99 -5.92 -1.67
C GLN A 370 -6.54 -4.63 -2.31
N VAL A 371 -7.86 -4.46 -2.24
CA VAL A 371 -8.55 -3.22 -2.63
C VAL A 371 -8.94 -2.46 -1.36
N GLU A 372 -8.59 -1.19 -1.27
CA GLU A 372 -9.04 -0.27 -0.23
C GLU A 372 -10.11 0.65 -0.83
N ILE A 373 -11.28 0.75 -0.19
CA ILE A 373 -12.33 1.66 -0.62
C ILE A 373 -12.32 2.87 0.29
N VAL A 374 -12.24 4.06 -0.31
CA VAL A 374 -12.19 5.33 0.39
C VAL A 374 -13.55 6.01 0.21
N ASP A 375 -14.31 6.12 1.29
CA ASP A 375 -15.50 6.95 1.35
C ASP A 375 -15.10 8.41 1.59
N SER A 376 -15.41 9.27 0.63
CA SER A 376 -15.20 10.70 0.77
C SER A 376 -16.46 11.38 1.34
N PRO A 377 -16.32 12.23 2.37
CA PRO A 377 -17.41 13.07 2.83
C PRO A 377 -17.93 13.95 1.69
N GLY A 378 -19.24 14.20 1.63
CA GLY A 378 -19.90 14.88 0.49
C GLY A 378 -19.21 16.18 0.05
N LEU A 379 -18.83 16.25 -1.22
CA LEU A 379 -17.93 17.27 -1.78
C LEU A 379 -18.52 18.69 -1.91
N ASN A 380 -19.79 18.90 -1.59
CA ASN A 380 -20.53 20.12 -1.98
C ASN A 380 -20.87 21.10 -0.84
N GLU A 381 -20.29 20.95 0.36
CA GLU A 381 -20.69 21.79 1.50
C GLU A 381 -19.61 22.78 1.99
N HIS A 382 -18.33 22.60 1.67
CA HIS A 382 -17.29 23.54 2.13
C HIS A 382 -16.03 23.58 1.24
N PRO A 383 -15.51 24.76 0.86
CA PRO A 383 -14.24 24.90 0.14
C PRO A 383 -13.04 24.31 0.91
N GLU A 384 -13.17 24.20 2.24
CA GLU A 384 -12.35 23.41 3.18
C GLU A 384 -12.02 21.97 2.72
N ARG A 385 -13.00 21.31 2.08
CA ARG A 385 -12.99 19.86 1.81
C ARG A 385 -12.30 19.49 0.49
N THR A 386 -12.02 20.46 -0.38
CA THR A 386 -11.35 20.25 -1.67
C THR A 386 -9.90 19.76 -1.49
N THR A 387 -9.19 20.22 -0.45
CA THR A 387 -7.82 19.78 -0.15
C THR A 387 -7.74 18.35 0.38
N ILE A 388 -8.67 17.96 1.27
CA ILE A 388 -8.76 16.58 1.78
C ILE A 388 -9.08 15.64 0.62
N THR A 389 -10.05 16.00 -0.21
CA THR A 389 -10.42 15.25 -1.41
C THR A 389 -9.25 15.12 -2.38
N HIS A 390 -8.50 16.21 -2.61
CA HIS A 390 -7.32 16.19 -3.45
C HIS A 390 -6.24 15.21 -2.94
N GLN A 391 -5.95 15.22 -1.65
CA GLN A 391 -5.01 14.26 -1.03
C GLN A 391 -5.48 12.81 -1.14
N LEU A 392 -6.80 12.57 -1.11
CA LEU A 392 -7.35 11.23 -1.32
C LEU A 392 -7.21 10.77 -2.77
N LEU A 393 -7.49 11.66 -3.72
CA LEU A 393 -7.50 11.34 -5.15
C LEU A 393 -6.09 11.11 -5.73
N GLN A 394 -5.04 11.74 -5.18
CA GLN A 394 -3.65 11.57 -5.63
C GLN A 394 -3.14 10.12 -5.56
N ASN A 395 -3.62 9.35 -4.58
CA ASN A 395 -3.18 7.97 -4.34
C ASN A 395 -4.28 6.94 -4.68
N THR A 396 -5.15 7.28 -5.63
CA THR A 396 -6.33 6.47 -6.00
C THR A 396 -6.20 5.93 -7.42
N ASP A 397 -6.37 4.62 -7.58
CA ASP A 397 -6.34 3.95 -8.89
C ASP A 397 -7.62 4.17 -9.69
N ALA A 398 -8.78 4.21 -9.00
CA ALA A 398 -10.10 4.41 -9.61
C ALA A 398 -11.00 5.33 -8.78
N VAL A 399 -11.74 6.22 -9.44
CA VAL A 399 -12.72 7.09 -8.82
C VAL A 399 -14.12 6.69 -9.28
N ILE A 400 -15.04 6.53 -8.34
CA ILE A 400 -16.45 6.25 -8.58
C ILE A 400 -17.24 7.51 -8.25
N PHE A 401 -17.82 8.14 -9.26
CA PHE A 401 -18.74 9.27 -9.13
C PHE A 401 -20.19 8.81 -9.17
N LEU A 402 -21.01 9.20 -8.18
CA LEU A 402 -22.44 8.91 -8.13
C LEU A 402 -23.27 10.10 -8.57
N ALA A 403 -24.16 9.86 -9.54
CA ALA A 403 -25.17 10.81 -10.02
C ALA A 403 -26.58 10.27 -9.76
N ASN A 404 -27.56 11.18 -9.64
CA ASN A 404 -28.96 10.80 -9.44
C ASN A 404 -29.72 10.53 -10.75
N ALA A 405 -30.32 9.36 -10.96
CA ALA A 405 -31.13 9.09 -12.15
C ALA A 405 -32.38 9.99 -12.30
N SER A 406 -32.95 10.46 -11.19
CA SER A 406 -34.15 11.32 -11.23
C SER A 406 -33.82 12.78 -11.56
N ARG A 407 -32.57 13.20 -11.32
CA ARG A 407 -32.06 14.56 -11.58
C ARG A 407 -30.59 14.53 -12.03
N PRO A 408 -30.26 13.84 -13.14
CA PRO A 408 -28.88 13.54 -13.48
C PRO A 408 -28.16 14.78 -13.98
N PHE A 409 -26.96 15.00 -13.44
CA PHE A 409 -26.05 16.10 -13.75
C PHE A 409 -26.69 17.45 -13.43
N THR A 410 -27.03 17.64 -12.15
CA THR A 410 -27.33 18.97 -11.60
C THR A 410 -26.14 19.91 -11.81
N GLN A 411 -26.33 21.22 -11.67
CA GLN A 411 -25.22 22.17 -11.79
C GLN A 411 -24.07 21.83 -10.83
N GLY A 412 -24.37 21.46 -9.58
CA GLY A 412 -23.37 21.03 -8.60
C GLY A 412 -22.68 19.73 -8.99
N GLU A 413 -23.39 18.72 -9.49
CA GLU A 413 -22.77 17.47 -10.01
C GLU A 413 -21.86 17.75 -11.21
N MET A 414 -22.24 18.68 -12.09
CA MET A 414 -21.45 19.06 -13.26
C MET A 414 -20.17 19.81 -12.87
N GLU A 415 -20.27 20.77 -11.94
CA GLU A 415 -19.12 21.49 -11.39
C GLU A 415 -18.17 20.52 -10.69
N LEU A 416 -18.71 19.56 -9.94
CA LEU A 416 -17.93 18.55 -9.26
C LEU A 416 -17.20 17.61 -10.23
N LEU A 417 -17.89 17.12 -11.28
CA LEU A 417 -17.27 16.30 -12.33
C LEU A 417 -16.16 17.05 -13.07
N LYS A 418 -16.34 18.34 -13.34
CA LYS A 418 -15.29 19.17 -13.94
C LYS A 418 -14.09 19.33 -13.01
N SER A 419 -14.34 19.55 -11.71
CA SER A 419 -13.27 19.61 -10.70
C SER A 419 -12.52 18.29 -10.60
N LEU A 420 -13.22 17.15 -10.54
CA LEU A 420 -12.60 15.82 -10.54
C LEU A 420 -11.79 15.56 -11.80
N ARG A 421 -12.31 15.97 -12.96
CA ARG A 421 -11.58 15.86 -14.24
C ARG A 421 -10.26 16.61 -14.19
N GLN A 422 -10.26 17.86 -13.71
CA GLN A 422 -9.03 18.64 -13.54
C GLN A 422 -8.06 17.98 -12.55
N GLN A 423 -8.57 17.47 -11.43
CA GLN A 423 -7.75 16.86 -10.37
C GLN A 423 -7.13 15.51 -10.80
N LEU A 424 -7.83 14.72 -11.61
CA LEU A 424 -7.37 13.40 -12.03
C LEU A 424 -6.44 13.42 -13.25
N GLN A 425 -6.29 14.55 -13.95
CA GLN A 425 -5.59 14.63 -15.24
C GLN A 425 -4.22 15.30 -15.23
N GLY A 426 -3.76 15.87 -14.12
CA GLY A 426 -2.54 16.66 -14.17
C GLY A 426 -2.65 17.81 -15.20
N SER A 427 -1.56 18.14 -15.90
CA SER A 427 -1.40 19.38 -16.66
C SER A 427 -2.25 19.55 -17.94
N ASP A 428 -3.00 18.53 -18.40
CA ASP A 428 -3.65 18.56 -19.73
C ASP A 428 -5.19 18.63 -19.61
N SER A 429 -5.73 19.85 -19.50
CA SER A 429 -7.09 20.13 -18.98
C SER A 429 -8.26 19.78 -19.91
N ASN A 430 -8.00 19.24 -21.10
CA ASN A 430 -9.03 19.04 -22.14
C ASN A 430 -9.15 17.60 -22.64
N GLN A 431 -8.40 16.65 -22.08
CA GLN A 431 -8.57 15.23 -22.38
C GLN A 431 -9.68 14.61 -21.51
N PRO A 432 -10.26 13.46 -21.88
CA PRO A 432 -11.16 12.68 -21.03
C PRO A 432 -10.43 11.81 -19.98
N VAL A 433 -11.05 11.54 -18.83
CA VAL A 433 -10.44 10.87 -17.66
C VAL A 433 -10.57 9.36 -17.76
N GLU A 434 -9.47 8.61 -17.66
CA GLU A 434 -9.48 7.15 -17.82
C GLU A 434 -9.84 6.39 -16.54
N ASN A 435 -9.54 6.94 -15.37
CA ASN A 435 -9.77 6.33 -14.05
C ASN A 435 -11.09 6.75 -13.39
N LEU A 436 -11.99 7.41 -14.12
CA LEU A 436 -13.28 7.87 -13.60
C LEU A 436 -14.43 6.97 -14.08
N PHE A 437 -15.11 6.35 -13.12
CA PHE A 437 -16.37 5.62 -13.30
C PHE A 437 -17.53 6.52 -12.86
N VAL A 438 -18.56 6.62 -13.69
CA VAL A 438 -19.79 7.36 -13.38
C VAL A 438 -20.94 6.37 -13.23
N LEU A 439 -21.58 6.38 -12.06
CA LEU A 439 -22.71 5.54 -11.71
C LEU A 439 -23.95 6.41 -11.56
N VAL A 440 -24.91 6.22 -12.46
CA VAL A 440 -26.22 6.86 -12.40
C VAL A 440 -27.12 5.96 -11.54
N ASN A 441 -27.28 6.33 -10.27
CA ASN A 441 -27.98 5.56 -9.24
C ASN A 441 -29.48 5.89 -9.19
N PHE A 442 -30.29 5.08 -8.49
CA PHE A 442 -31.75 5.23 -8.34
C PHE A 442 -32.57 4.98 -9.62
N MET A 443 -32.07 4.12 -10.51
CA MET A 443 -32.78 3.76 -11.76
C MET A 443 -34.14 3.09 -11.51
N ASP A 444 -34.32 2.45 -10.36
CA ASP A 444 -35.57 1.83 -9.90
C ASP A 444 -36.71 2.84 -9.72
N LEU A 445 -36.41 4.10 -9.39
CA LEU A 445 -37.40 5.16 -9.21
C LEU A 445 -38.06 5.60 -10.53
N LEU A 446 -37.39 5.32 -11.66
CA LEU A 446 -37.92 5.62 -12.99
C LEU A 446 -38.91 4.55 -13.44
N ARG A 447 -40.20 4.85 -13.35
CA ARG A 447 -41.31 3.90 -13.60
C ARG A 447 -41.54 3.54 -15.07
N ARG A 448 -41.16 4.42 -16.01
CA ARG A 448 -41.40 4.22 -17.45
C ARG A 448 -40.08 3.91 -18.15
N ASP A 449 -40.05 2.87 -18.99
CA ASP A 449 -38.85 2.52 -19.78
C ASP A 449 -38.35 3.68 -20.64
N LYS A 450 -39.26 4.50 -21.16
CA LYS A 450 -38.92 5.70 -21.92
C LYS A 450 -38.13 6.72 -21.08
N ASP A 451 -38.45 6.87 -19.80
CA ASP A 451 -37.72 7.79 -18.91
C ASP A 451 -36.31 7.24 -18.61
N ARG A 452 -36.19 5.92 -18.39
CA ARG A 452 -34.88 5.25 -18.24
C ARG A 452 -34.00 5.48 -19.46
N GLU A 453 -34.57 5.33 -20.66
CA GLU A 453 -33.85 5.53 -21.91
C GLU A 453 -33.43 6.99 -22.14
N HIS A 454 -34.29 7.96 -21.82
CA HIS A 454 -33.94 9.38 -21.87
C HIS A 454 -32.79 9.73 -20.91
N VAL A 455 -32.79 9.17 -19.70
CA VAL A 455 -31.70 9.36 -18.72
C VAL A 455 -30.40 8.76 -19.24
N LYS A 456 -30.44 7.57 -19.83
CA LYS A 456 -29.27 6.94 -20.48
C LYS A 456 -28.69 7.81 -21.60
N GLN A 457 -29.55 8.30 -22.50
CA GLN A 457 -29.13 9.17 -23.60
C GLN A 457 -28.57 10.50 -23.09
N ARG A 458 -29.20 11.13 -22.09
CA ARG A 458 -28.71 12.37 -21.49
C ARG A 458 -27.33 12.18 -20.87
N ALA A 459 -27.13 11.11 -20.09
CA ALA A 459 -25.86 10.80 -19.47
C ALA A 459 -24.77 10.53 -20.51
N ASN A 460 -25.09 9.77 -21.55
CA ASN A 460 -24.14 9.45 -22.61
C ASN A 460 -23.72 10.72 -23.38
N ASN A 461 -24.67 11.57 -23.75
CA ASN A 461 -24.39 12.83 -24.43
C ASN A 461 -23.56 13.79 -23.55
N PHE A 462 -23.80 13.81 -22.24
CA PHE A 462 -23.07 14.68 -21.33
C PHE A 462 -21.63 14.20 -21.08
N LEU A 463 -21.43 12.90 -20.91
CA LEU A 463 -20.13 12.33 -20.51
C LEU A 463 -19.25 11.91 -21.69
N GLN A 464 -19.84 11.55 -22.83
CA GLN A 464 -19.16 11.01 -24.01
C GLN A 464 -19.49 11.77 -25.31
N GLY A 465 -20.15 12.93 -25.21
CA GLY A 465 -20.50 13.78 -26.36
C GLY A 465 -19.33 14.60 -26.90
N GLU A 466 -19.60 15.82 -27.37
CA GLU A 466 -18.60 16.69 -28.04
C GLU A 466 -17.41 17.08 -27.16
N SER A 467 -17.59 17.13 -25.83
CA SER A 467 -16.51 17.30 -24.85
C SER A 467 -16.53 16.14 -23.85
N PRO A 468 -15.88 15.02 -24.16
CA PRO A 468 -15.94 13.83 -23.31
C PRO A 468 -15.24 14.10 -21.97
N ILE A 469 -15.92 13.72 -20.88
CA ILE A 469 -15.41 13.81 -19.51
C ILE A 469 -14.69 12.52 -19.13
N ILE A 470 -15.19 11.38 -19.60
CA ILE A 470 -14.64 10.05 -19.31
C ILE A 470 -14.11 9.39 -20.57
N SER A 471 -13.05 8.60 -20.45
CA SER A 471 -12.45 7.78 -21.52
C SER A 471 -12.31 6.34 -21.10
N GLY A 472 -12.20 5.46 -22.09
CA GLY A 472 -12.14 4.03 -21.88
C GLY A 472 -13.50 3.35 -21.96
N LYS A 473 -13.47 2.02 -22.01
CA LYS A 473 -14.68 1.20 -22.15
C LYS A 473 -15.34 1.02 -20.79
N ASN A 474 -16.68 0.93 -20.79
CA ASN A 474 -17.48 0.56 -19.62
C ASN A 474 -17.21 1.47 -18.39
N ARG A 475 -17.15 2.79 -18.58
CA ARG A 475 -17.00 3.77 -17.50
C ARG A 475 -18.30 4.40 -17.01
N LEU A 476 -19.39 4.26 -17.76
CA LEU A 476 -20.72 4.75 -17.40
C LEU A 476 -21.64 3.58 -17.12
N HIS A 477 -22.23 3.55 -15.92
CA HIS A 477 -23.12 2.49 -15.46
C HIS A 477 -24.42 3.07 -14.91
N PHE A 478 -25.51 2.32 -15.06
CA PHE A 478 -26.84 2.70 -14.59
C PHE A 478 -27.28 1.65 -13.58
N ILE A 479 -27.43 2.04 -12.32
CA ILE A 479 -27.64 1.10 -11.22
C ILE A 479 -28.79 1.52 -10.31
N SER A 480 -29.24 0.59 -9.49
CA SER A 480 -29.95 0.88 -8.25
C SER A 480 -29.22 0.18 -7.12
N ALA A 481 -28.42 0.93 -6.36
CA ALA A 481 -27.61 0.36 -5.28
C ALA A 481 -28.47 -0.30 -4.20
N GLN A 482 -29.58 0.33 -3.80
CA GLN A 482 -30.48 -0.23 -2.79
C GLN A 482 -31.15 -1.51 -3.30
N ALA A 483 -31.75 -1.48 -4.49
CA ALA A 483 -32.43 -2.66 -5.03
C ALA A 483 -31.45 -3.82 -5.27
N ALA A 484 -30.21 -3.53 -5.69
CA ALA A 484 -29.17 -4.54 -5.81
C ALA A 484 -28.77 -5.12 -4.45
N LEU A 485 -28.61 -4.29 -3.42
CA LEU A 485 -28.34 -4.75 -2.05
C LEU A 485 -29.49 -5.62 -1.52
N ASP A 486 -30.74 -5.17 -1.65
CA ASP A 486 -31.93 -5.93 -1.25
C ASP A 486 -31.98 -7.28 -1.98
N ALA A 487 -31.68 -7.30 -3.28
CA ALA A 487 -31.61 -8.53 -4.07
C ALA A 487 -30.49 -9.47 -3.58
N MET A 488 -29.32 -8.95 -3.19
CA MET A 488 -28.25 -9.76 -2.59
C MET A 488 -28.67 -10.34 -1.24
N LEU A 489 -29.25 -9.52 -0.36
CA LEU A 489 -29.72 -9.91 0.97
C LEU A 489 -30.82 -10.99 0.88
N GLU A 490 -31.72 -10.83 -0.08
CA GLU A 490 -32.86 -11.73 -0.31
C GLU A 490 -32.53 -12.90 -1.26
N ASN A 491 -31.30 -13.00 -1.76
CA ASN A 491 -30.86 -13.99 -2.76
C ASN A 491 -31.75 -14.02 -4.02
N ARG A 492 -32.14 -12.86 -4.53
CA ARG A 492 -32.89 -12.68 -5.79
C ARG A 492 -31.93 -12.32 -6.92
N ASP A 493 -32.16 -12.91 -8.09
CA ASP A 493 -31.49 -12.52 -9.34
C ASP A 493 -32.44 -11.67 -10.18
N ASP A 494 -32.26 -10.34 -10.11
CA ASP A 494 -33.08 -9.36 -10.83
C ASP A 494 -32.23 -8.40 -11.69
N GLU A 495 -32.91 -7.56 -12.47
CA GLU A 495 -32.25 -6.64 -13.42
C GLU A 495 -31.30 -5.64 -12.74
N TYR A 496 -31.55 -5.29 -11.48
CA TYR A 496 -30.74 -4.32 -10.73
C TYR A 496 -29.46 -4.97 -10.23
N LEU A 497 -29.55 -6.22 -9.76
CA LEU A 497 -28.37 -7.02 -9.41
C LEU A 497 -27.49 -7.31 -10.63
N GLN A 498 -28.10 -7.58 -11.80
CA GLN A 498 -27.36 -7.79 -13.05
C GLN A 498 -26.61 -6.51 -13.46
N SER A 499 -27.29 -5.37 -13.48
CA SER A 499 -26.68 -4.07 -13.81
C SER A 499 -25.54 -3.71 -12.84
N PHE A 500 -25.70 -4.03 -11.56
CA PHE A 500 -24.66 -3.84 -10.55
C PHE A 500 -23.46 -4.79 -10.74
N SER A 501 -23.72 -6.04 -11.14
CA SER A 501 -22.69 -7.04 -11.44
C SER A 501 -21.86 -6.66 -12.68
N GLU A 502 -22.49 -6.04 -13.68
CA GLU A 502 -21.80 -5.47 -14.85
C GLU A 502 -20.83 -4.36 -14.44
N PHE A 503 -21.25 -3.44 -13.57
CA PHE A 503 -20.38 -2.43 -12.97
C PHE A 503 -19.21 -3.05 -12.21
N SER A 504 -19.51 -4.00 -11.31
CA SER A 504 -18.49 -4.70 -10.50
C SER A 504 -17.44 -5.40 -11.38
N THR A 505 -17.89 -6.02 -12.48
CA THR A 505 -16.99 -6.64 -13.47
C THR A 505 -16.13 -5.61 -14.19
N ALA A 506 -16.71 -4.45 -14.57
CA ALA A 506 -15.98 -3.40 -15.27
C ALA A 506 -14.88 -2.79 -14.40
N ILE A 507 -15.16 -2.49 -13.12
CA ILE A 507 -14.14 -1.95 -12.21
C ILE A 507 -13.06 -2.99 -11.90
N GLN A 508 -13.45 -4.27 -11.80
CA GLN A 508 -12.49 -5.36 -11.63
C GLN A 508 -11.50 -5.43 -12.79
N ILE A 509 -12.00 -5.45 -14.02
CA ILE A 509 -11.17 -5.51 -15.23
C ILE A 509 -10.23 -4.30 -15.27
N PHE A 510 -10.73 -3.11 -14.98
CA PHE A 510 -9.92 -1.90 -14.94
C PHE A 510 -8.77 -1.99 -13.93
N LEU A 511 -9.07 -2.37 -12.68
CA LEU A 511 -8.06 -2.49 -11.63
C LEU A 511 -7.00 -3.53 -12.00
N THR A 512 -7.38 -4.65 -12.61
CA THR A 512 -6.41 -5.71 -12.94
C THR A 512 -5.65 -5.47 -14.25
N GLU A 513 -6.36 -5.17 -15.33
CA GLU A 513 -5.81 -5.15 -16.70
C GLU A 513 -5.24 -3.80 -17.10
N GLU A 514 -5.83 -2.70 -16.61
CA GLU A 514 -5.37 -1.36 -16.98
C GLU A 514 -4.38 -0.79 -15.94
N ARG A 515 -4.61 -1.04 -14.64
CA ARG A 515 -3.76 -0.52 -13.56
C ARG A 515 -2.76 -1.55 -13.04
N GLY A 516 -3.25 -2.71 -12.60
CA GLY A 516 -2.46 -3.74 -11.93
C GLY A 516 -1.31 -4.28 -12.79
N TRP A 517 -1.63 -4.72 -14.01
CA TRP A 517 -0.65 -5.28 -14.93
C TRP A 517 0.38 -4.25 -15.41
N LEU A 518 0.07 -2.96 -15.45
CA LEU A 518 1.03 -1.91 -15.79
C LEU A 518 2.17 -1.85 -14.76
N THR A 519 1.84 -1.72 -13.47
CA THR A 519 2.83 -1.73 -12.38
C THR A 519 3.56 -3.06 -12.29
N MET A 520 2.86 -4.17 -12.54
CA MET A 520 3.46 -5.49 -12.50
C MET A 520 4.48 -5.70 -13.62
N ARG A 521 4.21 -5.23 -14.84
CA ARG A 521 5.17 -5.26 -15.96
C ARG A 521 6.42 -4.45 -15.67
N GLN A 522 6.27 -3.26 -15.06
CA GLN A 522 7.42 -2.46 -14.62
C GLN A 522 8.27 -3.22 -13.59
N THR A 523 7.63 -3.85 -12.61
CA THR A 523 8.31 -4.66 -11.59
C THR A 523 9.04 -5.86 -12.21
N ILE A 524 8.41 -6.56 -13.15
CA ILE A 524 9.04 -7.69 -13.86
C ILE A 524 10.26 -7.20 -14.64
N ALA A 525 10.16 -6.10 -15.39
CA ALA A 525 11.28 -5.53 -16.14
C ALA A 525 12.46 -5.16 -15.22
N SER A 526 12.18 -4.59 -14.03
CA SER A 526 13.21 -4.33 -13.02
C SER A 526 13.89 -5.62 -12.54
N LEU A 527 13.14 -6.69 -12.29
CA LEU A 527 13.70 -7.98 -11.87
C LEU A 527 14.50 -8.67 -12.98
N GLU A 528 14.01 -8.67 -14.22
CA GLU A 528 14.73 -9.24 -15.37
C GLU A 528 16.10 -8.60 -15.53
N LYS A 529 16.16 -7.28 -15.38
CA LYS A 529 17.41 -6.55 -15.42
C LYS A 529 18.38 -6.98 -14.32
N LEU A 530 17.91 -7.06 -13.07
CA LEU A 530 18.72 -7.51 -11.93
C LEU A 530 19.24 -8.95 -12.13
N VAL A 531 18.44 -9.82 -12.76
CA VAL A 531 18.88 -11.16 -13.16
C VAL A 531 20.03 -11.10 -14.16
N GLN A 532 19.96 -10.23 -15.19
CA GLN A 532 21.05 -10.09 -16.15
C GLN A 532 22.34 -9.58 -15.49
N GLU A 533 22.24 -8.59 -14.61
CA GLU A 533 23.39 -8.09 -13.84
C GLU A 533 24.03 -9.19 -12.98
N ALA A 534 23.23 -10.00 -12.29
CA ALA A 534 23.72 -11.14 -11.52
C ALA A 534 24.45 -12.16 -12.40
N ARG A 535 23.89 -12.50 -13.57
CA ARG A 535 24.51 -13.45 -14.52
C ARG A 535 25.85 -12.93 -15.04
N ALA A 536 25.93 -11.64 -15.38
CA ALA A 536 27.16 -11.02 -15.86
C ALA A 536 28.28 -11.10 -14.81
N GLY A 537 27.97 -10.81 -13.53
CA GLY A 537 28.94 -10.92 -12.43
C GLY A 537 29.40 -12.36 -12.14
N LEU A 538 28.50 -13.33 -12.28
CA LEU A 538 28.84 -14.76 -12.17
C LEU A 538 29.81 -15.21 -13.29
N GLN A 539 29.54 -14.82 -14.53
CA GLN A 539 30.39 -15.15 -15.68
C GLN A 539 31.79 -14.56 -15.55
N GLN A 540 31.90 -13.31 -15.11
CA GLN A 540 33.18 -12.65 -14.86
C GLN A 540 33.99 -13.40 -13.79
N THR A 541 33.36 -13.80 -12.70
CA THR A 541 34.03 -14.55 -11.62
C THR A 541 34.47 -15.94 -12.10
N MET A 542 33.69 -16.60 -12.96
CA MET A 542 34.09 -17.86 -13.60
C MET A 542 35.36 -17.69 -14.46
N GLY A 543 35.42 -16.64 -15.29
CA GLY A 543 36.57 -16.36 -16.14
C GLY A 543 37.87 -16.13 -15.34
N LEU A 544 37.77 -15.48 -14.18
CA LEU A 544 38.89 -15.30 -13.24
C LEU A 544 39.36 -16.65 -12.67
N LEU A 545 38.44 -17.53 -12.25
CA LEU A 545 38.78 -18.83 -11.68
C LEU A 545 39.33 -19.83 -12.71
N GLU A 546 38.95 -19.71 -13.98
CA GLU A 546 39.46 -20.55 -15.08
C GLU A 546 40.85 -20.11 -15.58
N GLY A 547 41.38 -18.98 -15.10
CA GLY A 547 42.65 -18.44 -15.56
C GLY A 547 42.59 -17.92 -17.01
N GLN A 548 41.38 -17.74 -17.56
CA GLN A 548 41.16 -17.07 -18.83
C GLN A 548 41.35 -15.55 -18.68
N ILE A 549 41.09 -15.02 -17.48
CA ILE A 549 41.42 -13.67 -17.07
C ILE A 549 42.62 -13.75 -16.09
N SER A 550 43.85 -13.62 -16.58
CA SER A 550 45.05 -13.44 -15.75
C SER A 550 45.62 -12.05 -15.99
N PHE A 551 45.62 -11.17 -15.00
CA PHE A 551 46.21 -9.84 -15.15
C PHE A 551 47.70 -9.91 -14.84
N SER A 552 48.52 -9.69 -15.86
CA SER A 552 49.92 -9.33 -15.71
C SER A 552 50.07 -8.05 -14.87
N ALA A 553 51.25 -7.83 -14.28
CA ALA A 553 51.55 -6.60 -13.56
C ALA A 553 51.33 -5.33 -14.41
N SER A 554 51.49 -5.43 -15.74
CA SER A 554 51.20 -4.34 -16.67
C SER A 554 49.70 -4.06 -16.80
N GLU A 555 48.87 -5.08 -16.82
CA GLU A 555 47.40 -4.95 -16.95
C GLU A 555 46.77 -4.48 -15.62
N GLN A 556 47.31 -4.91 -14.48
CA GLN A 556 46.92 -4.36 -13.18
C GLN A 556 47.20 -2.86 -13.09
N CYS A 557 48.37 -2.41 -13.56
CA CYS A 557 48.71 -1.00 -13.62
C CYS A 557 47.76 -0.23 -14.55
N GLN A 558 47.41 -0.79 -15.71
CA GLN A 558 46.41 -0.20 -16.61
C GLN A 558 45.04 -0.04 -15.94
N ILE A 559 44.57 -1.05 -15.18
CA ILE A 559 43.30 -0.94 -14.45
C ILE A 559 43.32 0.21 -13.43
N VAL A 560 44.41 0.33 -12.66
CA VAL A 560 44.58 1.43 -11.69
C VAL A 560 44.62 2.79 -12.40
N ASP A 561 45.32 2.89 -13.53
CA ASP A 561 45.33 4.12 -14.35
C ASP A 561 43.94 4.48 -14.86
N GLN A 562 43.12 3.49 -15.24
CA GLN A 562 41.73 3.71 -15.66
C GLN A 562 40.83 4.15 -14.51
N MET A 563 41.02 3.62 -13.29
CA MET A 563 40.33 4.10 -12.08
C MET A 563 40.69 5.57 -11.78
N GLY A 564 41.98 5.93 -11.93
CA GLY A 564 42.44 7.30 -11.81
C GLY A 564 41.84 8.22 -12.88
N ALA A 565 41.75 7.75 -14.12
CA ALA A 565 41.13 8.48 -15.21
C ALA A 565 39.61 8.69 -14.99
N ALA A 566 38.89 7.68 -14.51
CA ALA A 566 37.47 7.78 -14.16
C ALA A 566 37.25 8.80 -13.04
N SER A 567 38.06 8.75 -11.97
CA SER A 567 38.02 9.73 -10.88
C SER A 567 38.30 11.16 -11.37
N GLY A 568 39.29 11.32 -12.28
CA GLY A 568 39.59 12.61 -12.90
C GLY A 568 38.43 13.16 -13.75
N ARG A 569 37.66 12.29 -14.41
CA ARG A 569 36.47 12.68 -15.18
C ARG A 569 35.33 13.15 -14.28
N GLU A 570 35.13 12.50 -13.13
CA GLU A 570 34.14 12.95 -12.13
C GLU A 570 34.47 14.36 -11.64
N VAL A 571 35.75 14.63 -11.32
CA VAL A 571 36.21 15.97 -10.91
C VAL A 571 35.97 16.98 -12.03
N LYS A 572 36.24 16.62 -13.30
CA LYS A 572 35.99 17.49 -14.45
C LYS A 572 34.50 17.83 -14.60
N LEU A 573 33.61 16.84 -14.47
CA LEU A 573 32.17 17.07 -14.55
C LEU A 573 31.66 17.93 -13.41
N ARG A 574 32.23 17.80 -12.21
CA ARG A 574 31.89 18.66 -11.07
C ARG A 574 32.25 20.12 -11.33
N LEU A 575 33.47 20.37 -11.84
CA LEU A 575 33.90 21.73 -12.19
C LEU A 575 33.00 22.35 -13.28
N LEU A 576 32.61 21.55 -14.28
CA LEU A 576 31.70 22.02 -15.32
C LEU A 576 30.29 22.28 -14.78
N ARG A 577 29.80 21.45 -13.84
CA ARG A 577 28.55 21.69 -13.13
C ARG A 577 28.59 23.03 -12.40
N ASP A 578 29.66 23.32 -11.68
CA ASP A 578 29.82 24.59 -10.96
C ASP A 578 29.79 25.78 -11.94
N GLU A 579 30.51 25.69 -13.06
CA GLU A 579 30.52 26.71 -14.13
C GLU A 579 29.12 26.94 -14.73
N ILE A 580 28.36 25.87 -14.96
CA ILE A 580 27.01 25.95 -15.52
C ILE A 580 26.00 26.51 -14.52
N VAL A 581 26.12 26.13 -13.25
CA VAL A 581 25.28 26.69 -12.18
C VAL A 581 25.51 28.19 -12.06
N ASP A 582 26.77 28.63 -12.02
CA ASP A 582 27.09 30.05 -11.92
C ASP A 582 26.54 30.84 -13.12
N ALA A 583 26.73 30.33 -14.34
CA ALA A 583 26.22 30.95 -15.55
C ALA A 583 24.68 31.00 -15.61
N ALA A 584 24.01 29.93 -15.16
CA ALA A 584 22.55 29.88 -15.12
C ALA A 584 21.97 30.85 -14.10
N LEU A 585 22.57 30.96 -12.92
CA LEU A 585 22.13 31.90 -11.88
C LEU A 585 22.32 33.35 -12.32
N GLU A 586 23.44 33.67 -12.97
CA GLU A 586 23.68 35.02 -13.51
C GLU A 586 22.63 35.39 -14.57
N ALA A 587 22.37 34.49 -15.53
CA ALA A 587 21.36 34.71 -16.57
C ALA A 587 19.93 34.79 -16.02
N ILE A 588 19.58 33.96 -15.02
CA ILE A 588 18.26 34.01 -14.35
C ILE A 588 18.10 35.32 -13.61
N SER A 589 19.14 35.80 -12.91
CA SER A 589 19.11 37.08 -12.21
C SER A 589 18.85 38.24 -13.17
N GLU A 590 19.53 38.28 -14.31
CA GLU A 590 19.32 39.32 -15.33
C GLU A 590 17.91 39.23 -15.93
N ALA A 591 17.44 38.02 -16.25
CA ALA A 591 16.09 37.82 -16.79
C ALA A 591 14.98 38.13 -15.78
N TRP A 592 15.23 37.92 -14.48
CA TRP A 592 14.30 38.23 -13.39
C TRP A 592 14.10 39.73 -13.26
N GLU A 593 15.21 40.50 -13.27
CA GLU A 593 15.15 41.97 -13.26
C GLU A 593 14.36 42.51 -14.46
N GLN A 594 14.63 42.01 -15.67
CA GLN A 594 13.90 42.41 -16.88
C GLN A 594 12.40 42.05 -16.81
N TRP A 595 12.06 40.89 -16.26
CA TRP A 595 10.66 40.49 -16.10
C TRP A 595 9.91 41.37 -15.09
N LEU A 596 10.57 41.71 -13.98
CA LEU A 596 10.06 42.62 -12.95
C LEU A 596 9.85 44.05 -13.47
N GLU A 597 10.72 44.56 -14.34
CA GLU A 597 10.52 45.91 -14.91
C GLU A 597 9.23 46.01 -15.75
N GLY A 598 8.83 44.93 -16.42
CA GLY A 598 7.65 44.94 -17.28
C GLY A 598 6.36 44.39 -16.66
N ILE A 599 6.40 43.83 -15.45
CA ILE A 599 5.23 43.13 -14.89
C ILE A 599 4.09 44.08 -14.55
N GLU A 600 4.38 45.27 -14.04
CA GLU A 600 3.34 46.26 -13.72
C GLU A 600 2.56 46.67 -14.98
N GLU A 601 3.24 46.93 -16.09
CA GLU A 601 2.57 47.29 -17.35
C GLU A 601 1.69 46.15 -17.88
N ARG A 602 2.22 44.91 -17.90
CA ARG A 602 1.47 43.74 -18.38
C ARG A 602 0.23 43.45 -17.53
N ILE A 603 0.33 43.56 -16.21
CA ILE A 603 -0.82 43.37 -15.33
C ILE A 603 -1.78 44.55 -15.40
N SER A 604 -1.29 45.78 -15.61
CA SER A 604 -2.13 46.96 -15.81
C SER A 604 -3.02 46.80 -17.04
N GLU A 605 -2.48 46.31 -18.15
CA GLU A 605 -3.24 46.00 -19.36
C GLU A 605 -4.31 44.93 -19.09
N LYS A 606 -3.93 43.78 -18.52
CA LYS A 606 -4.87 42.70 -18.16
C LYS A 606 -5.93 43.17 -17.16
N SER A 607 -5.54 44.07 -16.25
CA SER A 607 -6.44 44.61 -15.26
C SER A 607 -7.64 45.26 -15.91
N THR A 608 -7.51 45.92 -17.07
CA THR A 608 -8.62 46.60 -17.75
C THR A 608 -9.83 45.71 -18.02
N ASP A 609 -9.61 44.41 -18.21
CA ASP A 609 -10.65 43.41 -18.47
C ASP A 609 -11.25 42.79 -17.20
N TRP A 610 -10.68 43.07 -16.01
CA TRP A 610 -11.23 42.56 -14.76
C TRP A 610 -12.64 43.06 -14.52
N SER A 611 -13.52 42.11 -14.17
CA SER A 611 -14.93 42.37 -13.89
C SER A 611 -15.43 41.50 -12.73
N SER A 612 -16.51 41.93 -12.09
CA SER A 612 -17.17 41.21 -10.99
C SER A 612 -18.68 41.27 -11.19
N THR A 613 -19.35 40.14 -10.99
CA THR A 613 -20.82 40.03 -11.04
C THR A 613 -21.47 40.13 -9.65
N GLU A 614 -20.66 40.19 -8.60
CA GLU A 614 -21.11 40.25 -7.21
C GLU A 614 -21.64 41.63 -6.83
N GLU A 615 -22.64 41.67 -5.94
CA GLU A 615 -23.25 42.91 -5.43
C GLU A 615 -22.64 43.36 -4.09
N GLU A 616 -22.03 42.43 -3.34
CA GLU A 616 -21.40 42.70 -2.05
C GLU A 616 -19.96 43.20 -2.22
N LYS A 617 -19.64 44.36 -1.63
CA LYS A 617 -18.32 45.00 -1.74
C LYS A 617 -17.14 44.09 -1.37
N GLU A 618 -17.29 43.29 -0.32
CA GLU A 618 -16.25 42.35 0.14
C GLU A 618 -16.00 41.23 -0.88
N LYS A 619 -17.05 40.76 -1.56
CA LYS A 619 -16.95 39.74 -2.62
C LYS A 619 -16.35 40.33 -3.89
N ILE A 620 -16.74 41.55 -4.27
CA ILE A 620 -16.14 42.27 -5.42
C ILE A 620 -14.62 42.45 -5.23
N LEU A 621 -14.18 42.86 -4.03
CA LEU A 621 -12.75 43.00 -3.73
C LEU A 621 -12.01 41.66 -3.80
N ARG A 622 -12.63 40.60 -3.31
CA ARG A 622 -12.07 39.24 -3.38
C ARG A 622 -11.97 38.74 -4.82
N ASP A 623 -12.96 39.01 -5.66
CA ASP A 623 -12.94 38.64 -7.08
C ASP A 623 -11.84 39.35 -7.85
N PHE A 624 -11.64 40.65 -7.61
CA PHE A 624 -10.51 41.38 -8.21
C PHE A 624 -9.17 40.90 -7.68
N ALA A 625 -9.06 40.59 -6.38
CA ALA A 625 -7.84 40.07 -5.80
C ALA A 625 -7.45 38.70 -6.39
N ASN A 626 -8.44 37.83 -6.61
CA ASN A 626 -8.24 36.56 -7.28
C ASN A 626 -7.81 36.74 -8.75
N GLN A 627 -8.40 37.69 -9.48
CA GLN A 627 -8.01 38.01 -10.86
C GLN A 627 -6.59 38.56 -10.95
N PHE A 628 -6.20 39.46 -10.04
CA PHE A 628 -4.82 39.95 -9.93
C PHE A 628 -3.82 38.79 -9.72
N LEU A 629 -4.10 37.93 -8.74
CA LEU A 629 -3.25 36.80 -8.41
C LEU A 629 -3.16 35.80 -9.57
N HIS A 630 -4.27 35.52 -10.23
CA HIS A 630 -4.32 34.66 -11.41
C HIS A 630 -3.44 35.22 -12.54
N ASP A 631 -3.61 36.50 -12.89
CA ASP A 631 -2.90 37.10 -14.01
C ASP A 631 -1.41 37.26 -13.75
N LEU A 632 -1.02 37.56 -12.50
CA LEU A 632 0.37 37.62 -12.05
C LEU A 632 1.02 36.23 -12.11
N SER A 633 0.32 35.20 -11.64
CA SER A 633 0.85 33.84 -11.65
C SER A 633 0.97 33.27 -13.05
N ALA A 634 -0.02 33.51 -13.91
CA ALA A 634 0.03 33.10 -15.31
C ALA A 634 1.17 33.78 -16.08
N ASP A 635 1.48 35.04 -15.76
CA ASP A 635 2.62 35.75 -16.35
C ASP A 635 3.96 35.16 -15.89
N LEU A 636 4.09 34.91 -14.57
CA LEU A 636 5.26 34.28 -13.99
C LEU A 636 5.48 32.87 -14.54
N ASP A 637 4.44 32.06 -14.64
CA ASP A 637 4.47 30.71 -15.24
C ASP A 637 4.94 30.78 -16.69
N SER A 638 4.42 31.72 -17.49
CA SER A 638 4.84 31.90 -18.87
C SER A 638 6.31 32.31 -18.98
N TRP A 639 6.83 33.12 -18.06
CA TRP A 639 8.24 33.53 -18.05
C TRP A 639 9.15 32.38 -17.62
N LEU A 640 8.76 31.62 -16.60
CA LEU A 640 9.50 30.43 -16.16
C LEU A 640 9.64 29.40 -17.28
N GLU A 641 8.57 29.13 -18.03
CA GLU A 641 8.59 28.15 -19.11
C GLU A 641 9.40 28.62 -20.31
N LYS A 642 9.20 29.86 -20.76
CA LYS A 642 9.85 30.36 -21.99
C LYS A 642 11.30 30.76 -21.76
N THR A 643 11.55 31.58 -20.74
CA THR A 643 12.85 32.22 -20.53
C THR A 643 13.74 31.33 -19.66
N VAL A 644 13.30 31.01 -18.44
CA VAL A 644 14.13 30.25 -17.49
C VAL A 644 14.42 28.84 -18.01
N LYS A 645 13.39 28.08 -18.37
CA LYS A 645 13.57 26.73 -18.92
C LYS A 645 14.06 26.76 -20.37
N GLY A 646 13.34 27.45 -21.26
CA GLY A 646 13.59 27.38 -22.69
C GLY A 646 14.89 28.05 -23.15
N GLU A 647 15.14 29.29 -22.70
CA GLU A 647 16.25 30.11 -23.19
C GLU A 647 17.52 29.97 -22.35
N ILE A 648 17.41 29.76 -21.04
CA ILE A 648 18.58 29.72 -20.13
C ILE A 648 19.01 28.28 -19.85
N LEU A 649 18.13 27.45 -19.28
CA LEU A 649 18.51 26.15 -18.75
C LEU A 649 18.67 25.09 -19.83
N LEU A 650 17.75 25.00 -20.79
CA LEU A 650 17.79 23.95 -21.82
C LEU A 650 19.10 23.98 -22.64
N PRO A 651 19.63 25.14 -23.07
CA PRO A 651 20.92 25.20 -23.77
C PRO A 651 22.08 24.74 -22.89
N GLU A 652 22.17 25.19 -21.63
CA GLU A 652 23.26 24.81 -20.73
C GLU A 652 23.20 23.33 -20.33
N LEU A 653 22.00 22.81 -20.03
CA LEU A 653 21.78 21.39 -19.78
C LEU A 653 22.16 20.54 -20.99
N SER A 654 21.84 20.98 -22.22
CA SER A 654 22.22 20.26 -23.43
C SER A 654 23.74 20.17 -23.62
N LYS A 655 24.48 21.25 -23.29
CA LYS A 655 25.96 21.24 -23.30
C LYS A 655 26.50 20.30 -22.23
N PHE A 656 25.90 20.34 -21.04
CA PHE A 656 26.29 19.47 -19.93
C PHE A 656 26.09 17.99 -20.27
N GLU A 657 24.93 17.65 -20.82
CA GLU A 657 24.57 16.30 -21.23
C GLU A 657 25.48 15.77 -22.34
N GLN A 658 25.93 16.62 -23.27
CA GLN A 658 26.93 16.25 -24.27
C GLN A 658 28.27 15.91 -23.64
N GLU A 659 28.76 16.70 -22.67
CA GLU A 659 30.03 16.44 -22.01
C GLU A 659 29.93 15.23 -21.06
N ILE A 660 28.81 15.03 -20.36
CA ILE A 660 28.52 13.80 -19.60
C ILE A 660 28.60 12.59 -20.53
N SER A 661 27.86 12.61 -21.64
CA SER A 661 27.83 11.51 -22.62
C SER A 661 29.23 11.17 -23.13
N LYS A 662 30.02 12.20 -23.47
CA LYS A 662 31.39 12.03 -23.94
C LYS A 662 32.29 11.39 -22.87
N ASN A 663 32.21 11.83 -21.62
CA ASN A 663 33.03 11.27 -20.54
C ASN A 663 32.61 9.82 -20.21
N LEU A 664 31.32 9.53 -20.18
CA LEU A 664 30.81 8.16 -19.98
C LEU A 664 31.19 7.24 -21.14
N ASN A 665 31.16 7.72 -22.38
CA ASN A 665 31.62 6.95 -23.55
C ASN A 665 33.11 6.62 -23.47
N LEU A 666 33.94 7.58 -23.05
CA LEU A 666 35.35 7.30 -22.82
C LEU A 666 35.58 6.29 -21.68
N ILE A 667 34.71 6.22 -20.68
CA ILE A 667 34.79 5.18 -19.63
C ILE A 667 34.43 3.82 -20.24
N TYR A 668 33.33 3.78 -20.99
CA TYR A 668 32.89 2.58 -21.68
C TYR A 668 33.97 2.00 -22.61
N GLU A 669 34.57 2.82 -23.48
CA GLU A 669 35.64 2.38 -24.39
C GLU A 669 36.90 1.93 -23.62
N ASN A 670 37.21 2.57 -22.50
CA ASN A 670 38.30 2.13 -21.63
C ASN A 670 38.02 0.75 -21.02
N LEU A 671 36.81 0.53 -20.50
CA LEU A 671 36.39 -0.79 -20.01
C LEU A 671 36.38 -1.84 -21.12
N ARG A 672 35.91 -1.47 -22.32
CA ARG A 672 35.91 -2.35 -23.49
C ARG A 672 37.31 -2.76 -23.93
N SER A 673 38.28 -1.85 -23.81
CA SER A 673 39.68 -2.18 -24.08
C SER A 673 40.22 -3.22 -23.10
N ILE A 674 39.79 -3.16 -21.82
CA ILE A 674 40.11 -4.17 -20.81
C ILE A 674 39.40 -5.49 -21.14
N ASP A 675 38.13 -5.44 -21.56
CA ASP A 675 37.36 -6.63 -21.98
C ASP A 675 38.07 -7.38 -23.10
N LEU A 676 38.60 -6.67 -24.11
CA LEU A 676 39.32 -7.28 -25.23
C LEU A 676 40.62 -7.97 -24.82
N ILE A 677 41.30 -7.44 -23.81
CA ILE A 677 42.57 -7.98 -23.30
C ILE A 677 42.30 -9.18 -22.37
N SER A 678 41.30 -9.05 -21.51
CA SER A 678 41.03 -10.01 -20.44
C SER A 678 40.01 -11.08 -20.79
N GLY A 679 39.14 -10.86 -21.79
CA GLY A 679 37.96 -11.70 -22.04
C GLY A 679 36.82 -11.47 -21.03
N SER A 680 36.84 -10.35 -20.31
CA SER A 680 35.77 -9.95 -19.37
C SER A 680 34.64 -9.16 -20.07
N ASN A 681 33.59 -8.82 -19.33
CA ASN A 681 32.39 -8.13 -19.81
C ASN A 681 32.10 -6.83 -19.04
N LEU A 682 33.14 -6.10 -18.65
CA LEU A 682 33.06 -4.90 -17.80
C LEU A 682 32.31 -3.77 -18.48
N SER A 683 32.53 -3.59 -19.79
CA SER A 683 31.81 -2.57 -20.56
C SER A 683 30.30 -2.87 -20.59
N GLU A 684 29.92 -4.14 -20.68
CA GLU A 684 28.52 -4.58 -20.63
C GLU A 684 27.91 -4.40 -19.23
N GLN A 685 28.64 -4.76 -18.16
CA GLN A 685 28.20 -4.52 -16.79
C GLN A 685 28.02 -3.03 -16.48
N PHE A 686 28.93 -2.20 -16.98
CA PHE A 686 28.82 -0.75 -16.87
C PHE A 686 27.61 -0.23 -17.65
N ASN A 687 27.36 -0.74 -18.86
CA ASN A 687 26.19 -0.36 -19.65
C ASN A 687 24.86 -0.76 -19.00
N LEU A 688 24.79 -1.96 -18.40
CA LEU A 688 23.65 -2.39 -17.60
C LEU A 688 23.43 -1.45 -16.39
N SER A 689 24.51 -1.06 -15.72
CA SER A 689 24.45 -0.11 -14.60
C SER A 689 24.03 1.30 -15.04
N LEU A 690 24.45 1.77 -16.22
CA LEU A 690 23.97 3.05 -16.78
C LEU A 690 22.45 3.07 -16.93
N SER A 691 21.88 1.99 -17.47
CA SER A 691 20.43 1.86 -17.57
C SER A 691 19.74 1.87 -16.20
N HIS A 692 20.45 1.62 -15.08
CA HIS A 692 19.88 1.61 -13.71
C HIS A 692 19.65 3.03 -13.23
N PHE A 693 20.59 3.91 -13.52
CA PHE A 693 20.47 5.32 -13.21
C PHE A 693 19.56 6.09 -14.19
N GLY A 694 18.78 5.38 -15.02
CA GLY A 694 17.95 5.97 -16.06
C GLY A 694 18.75 6.58 -17.22
N ILE A 695 20.05 6.28 -17.32
CA ILE A 695 20.93 6.81 -18.36
C ILE A 695 20.90 5.85 -19.55
N ASN A 696 20.11 6.18 -20.56
CA ASN A 696 20.01 5.38 -21.78
C ASN A 696 20.90 5.99 -22.87
N ILE A 697 22.19 5.64 -22.88
CA ILE A 697 23.12 6.11 -23.91
C ILE A 697 22.96 5.23 -25.15
N LYS A 698 22.07 5.61 -26.06
CA LYS A 698 22.20 5.14 -27.44
C LYS A 698 23.38 5.88 -28.03
N PHE A 699 24.50 5.18 -28.23
CA PHE A 699 25.78 5.77 -28.70
C PHE A 699 25.74 6.40 -30.11
N ASP A 700 24.56 6.51 -30.74
CA ASP A 700 24.29 7.19 -32.02
C ASP A 700 23.15 8.24 -31.93
N SER A 701 22.60 8.54 -30.76
CA SER A 701 21.56 9.57 -30.59
C SER A 701 21.76 10.34 -29.29
N ALA A 702 21.79 11.67 -29.38
CA ALA A 702 21.88 12.57 -28.24
C ALA A 702 20.90 12.15 -27.11
N LEU A 703 21.35 12.25 -25.86
CA LEU A 703 20.47 12.22 -24.70
C LEU A 703 19.33 13.21 -24.96
N ASP A 704 18.09 12.80 -24.69
CA ASP A 704 16.93 13.64 -24.95
C ASP A 704 16.93 14.82 -23.96
N PRO A 705 17.25 16.05 -24.39
CA PRO A 705 17.32 17.21 -23.49
C PRO A 705 15.91 17.59 -23.00
N SER A 706 14.86 17.09 -23.67
CA SER A 706 13.47 17.32 -23.31
C SER A 706 12.94 16.34 -22.26
N SER A 707 13.70 15.29 -21.92
CA SER A 707 13.42 14.37 -20.81
C SER A 707 13.83 14.94 -19.46
N ILE A 708 13.33 16.14 -19.16
CA ILE A 708 13.27 16.60 -17.78
C ILE A 708 12.15 15.78 -17.15
N ASP A 709 12.49 14.72 -16.40
CA ASP A 709 11.51 13.96 -15.63
C ASP A 709 10.65 14.96 -14.83
N ASP A 710 9.35 15.01 -15.10
CA ASP A 710 8.39 15.93 -14.48
C ASP A 710 8.30 15.75 -12.95
N GLU A 711 8.87 14.67 -12.40
CA GLU A 711 8.97 14.41 -10.97
C GLU A 711 10.24 14.97 -10.30
N ASP A 712 11.33 15.21 -11.04
CA ASP A 712 12.67 15.54 -10.46
C ASP A 712 13.32 16.82 -11.01
N GLY A 713 12.72 17.48 -12.01
CA GLY A 713 13.25 18.71 -12.62
C GLY A 713 12.81 20.01 -11.96
N ILE A 714 13.27 21.16 -12.49
CA ILE A 714 12.89 22.53 -12.09
C ILE A 714 11.37 22.66 -11.85
N PHE A 715 10.53 22.03 -12.68
CA PHE A 715 9.06 22.05 -12.57
C PHE A 715 8.48 21.11 -11.51
N GLY A 716 9.16 20.00 -11.22
CA GLY A 716 8.90 19.17 -10.04
C GLY A 716 9.18 19.96 -8.77
N LEU A 717 10.26 20.74 -8.74
CA LEU A 717 10.56 21.65 -7.62
C LEU A 717 9.60 22.85 -7.55
N PHE A 718 9.15 23.45 -8.66
CA PHE A 718 8.07 24.46 -8.63
C PHE A 718 6.71 23.86 -8.18
N LYS A 719 6.46 22.57 -8.43
CA LYS A 719 5.29 21.83 -7.89
C LYS A 719 5.46 21.39 -6.42
N VAL A 720 6.67 21.02 -6.00
CA VAL A 720 7.00 20.40 -4.68
C VAL A 720 7.51 21.41 -3.63
N MET A 721 8.08 22.56 -4.01
CA MET A 721 8.26 23.69 -3.08
C MET A 721 6.92 24.31 -2.65
N GLY A 722 5.81 23.88 -3.26
CA GLY A 722 4.44 23.99 -2.74
C GLY A 722 4.04 22.85 -1.80
N GLY A 723 4.99 22.13 -1.18
CA GLY A 723 4.74 20.96 -0.34
C GLY A 723 4.84 21.27 1.15
N GLY A 724 3.77 21.83 1.75
CA GLY A 724 3.74 21.97 3.21
C GLY A 724 2.56 22.71 3.83
N GLY A 725 1.33 22.59 3.32
CA GLY A 725 0.17 23.31 3.87
C GLY A 725 0.27 24.81 3.57
N ILE A 726 -0.70 25.40 2.88
CA ILE A 726 -1.77 26.15 3.53
C ILE A 726 -2.65 26.68 2.36
N LEU A 727 -3.95 26.36 2.47
CA LEU A 727 -5.21 26.77 1.80
C LEU A 727 -5.37 26.99 0.26
N GLY A 728 -6.44 26.35 -0.24
CA GLY A 728 -7.58 26.93 -0.96
C GLY A 728 -7.40 28.07 -1.99
N GLY A 729 -7.57 27.72 -3.27
CA GLY A 729 -8.22 28.58 -4.28
C GLY A 729 -7.30 29.23 -5.33
N GLY A 730 -7.37 28.72 -6.57
CA GLY A 730 -7.40 29.56 -7.78
C GLY A 730 -6.11 30.11 -8.40
N ILE A 731 -4.91 29.72 -7.96
CA ILE A 731 -3.66 30.30 -8.50
C ILE A 731 -2.73 29.18 -8.94
N SER A 732 -2.54 29.03 -10.25
CA SER A 732 -1.62 28.05 -10.85
C SER A 732 -0.17 28.44 -10.61
N GLY A 733 0.67 27.49 -10.21
CA GLY A 733 2.10 27.48 -10.55
C GLY A 733 3.02 28.43 -9.78
N GLY A 734 3.12 29.70 -10.17
CA GLY A 734 4.24 30.57 -9.77
C GLY A 734 4.13 31.24 -8.40
N LEU A 735 2.92 31.43 -7.86
CA LEU A 735 2.69 32.24 -6.64
C LEU A 735 2.10 31.47 -5.45
N ALA A 736 2.00 30.15 -5.52
CA ALA A 736 1.45 29.33 -4.44
C ALA A 736 2.20 29.52 -3.09
N PHE A 737 3.45 29.99 -3.13
CA PHE A 737 4.23 30.32 -1.94
C PHE A 737 3.73 31.54 -1.16
N LEU A 738 3.05 32.48 -1.82
CA LEU A 738 2.35 33.59 -1.15
C LEU A 738 1.09 33.10 -0.39
N GLY A 739 0.77 31.80 -0.53
CA GLY A 739 -0.47 31.13 -0.21
C GLY A 739 -1.18 31.71 1.00
N VAL A 740 -2.45 32.08 0.82
CA VAL A 740 -3.51 32.37 1.83
C VAL A 740 -3.19 33.27 3.01
N SER A 741 -1.96 33.70 3.15
CA SER A 741 -1.56 34.85 3.91
C SER A 741 -1.79 36.04 2.99
N PHE A 742 -1.37 35.94 1.72
CA PHE A 742 -1.41 37.06 0.78
C PHE A 742 -2.82 37.55 0.49
N LEU A 743 -3.78 36.68 0.18
CA LEU A 743 -5.16 37.11 -0.09
C LEU A 743 -5.81 37.76 1.15
N PRO A 744 -5.75 37.18 2.37
CA PRO A 744 -6.16 37.85 3.60
C PRO A 744 -5.36 39.10 3.97
N LEU A 745 -4.05 39.17 3.72
CA LEU A 745 -3.21 40.35 3.95
C LEU A 745 -3.57 41.49 2.99
N LEU A 746 -3.83 41.15 1.73
CA LEU A 746 -4.29 42.08 0.70
C LEU A 746 -5.69 42.58 1.02
N LEU A 747 -6.62 41.68 1.37
CA LEU A 747 -7.97 42.04 1.82
C LEU A 747 -7.97 42.83 3.13
N ALA A 748 -7.09 42.52 4.09
CA ALA A 748 -6.92 43.30 5.32
C ALA A 748 -6.29 44.68 5.05
N GLY A 749 -5.35 44.76 4.11
CA GLY A 749 -4.81 46.02 3.60
C GLY A 749 -5.91 46.87 2.97
N LEU A 750 -6.79 46.28 2.17
CA LEU A 750 -7.95 46.93 1.55
C LEU A 750 -8.95 47.43 2.61
N ALA A 751 -9.25 46.64 3.63
CA ALA A 751 -10.20 46.99 4.70
C ALA A 751 -9.74 48.18 5.58
N THR A 752 -8.43 48.38 5.77
CA THR A 752 -7.88 49.46 6.62
C THR A 752 -7.74 50.81 5.92
N GLY A 753 -7.60 50.82 4.59
CA GLY A 753 -7.42 52.05 3.80
C GLY A 753 -8.70 52.66 3.21
N ALA A 754 -9.75 51.87 3.02
CA ALA A 754 -10.83 52.23 2.10
C ALA A 754 -12.12 52.80 2.73
N VAL A 755 -12.27 52.73 4.05
CA VAL A 755 -13.54 53.07 4.74
C VAL A 755 -13.94 54.55 4.57
N VAL A 756 -13.02 55.45 4.22
CA VAL A 756 -13.31 56.90 4.14
C VAL A 756 -13.70 57.36 2.71
N GLY A 757 -13.18 56.74 1.66
CA GLY A 757 -13.39 57.19 0.27
C GLY A 757 -14.70 56.70 -0.38
N TRP A 758 -15.11 55.47 -0.07
CA TRP A 758 -16.26 54.81 -0.73
C TRP A 758 -17.63 55.20 -0.16
N LEU A 759 -17.66 55.98 0.93
CA LEU A 759 -18.87 56.36 1.66
C LEU A 759 -19.58 57.61 1.06
N PHE A 760 -18.91 58.34 0.15
CA PHE A 760 -19.40 59.62 -0.37
C PHE A 760 -19.59 59.66 -1.90
N GLY A 761 -19.41 58.54 -2.62
CA GLY A 761 -19.60 58.45 -4.07
C GLY A 761 -21.00 57.95 -4.46
N SER A 762 -21.71 58.67 -5.33
CA SER A 762 -23.10 58.38 -5.70
C SER A 762 -23.30 57.50 -6.95
N ASP A 763 -22.21 57.04 -7.58
CA ASP A 763 -22.25 56.27 -8.84
C ASP A 763 -21.61 54.87 -8.67
N PRO A 764 -22.39 53.78 -8.76
CA PRO A 764 -21.90 52.40 -8.59
C PRO A 764 -20.74 52.05 -9.53
N GLY A 765 -20.73 52.56 -10.77
CA GLY A 765 -19.67 52.26 -11.74
C GLY A 765 -18.32 52.86 -11.35
N LYS A 766 -18.32 54.04 -10.71
CA LYS A 766 -17.10 54.69 -10.22
C LYS A 766 -16.51 53.98 -9.00
N ILE A 767 -17.35 53.37 -8.16
CA ILE A 767 -16.90 52.63 -6.98
C ILE A 767 -16.17 51.36 -7.39
N ILE A 768 -16.67 50.64 -8.40
CA ILE A 768 -16.03 49.42 -8.93
C ILE A 768 -14.65 49.75 -9.54
N LEU A 769 -14.55 50.84 -10.30
CA LEU A 769 -13.26 51.29 -10.86
C LEU A 769 -12.25 51.66 -9.77
N GLN A 770 -12.69 52.28 -8.67
CA GLN A 770 -11.82 52.59 -7.52
C GLN A 770 -11.35 51.33 -6.79
N MET A 771 -12.24 50.36 -6.57
CA MET A 771 -11.89 49.08 -5.93
C MET A 771 -10.86 48.29 -6.74
N LYS A 772 -11.05 48.28 -8.06
CA LYS A 772 -10.13 47.65 -9.02
C LYS A 772 -8.73 48.26 -8.96
N GLN A 773 -8.65 49.59 -8.97
CA GLN A 773 -7.38 50.31 -8.85
C GLN A 773 -6.72 50.07 -7.48
N GLU A 774 -7.51 50.03 -6.40
CA GLU A 774 -6.97 49.79 -5.06
C GLU A 774 -6.42 48.36 -4.88
N VAL A 775 -7.08 47.36 -5.47
CA VAL A 775 -6.60 45.96 -5.50
C VAL A 775 -5.30 45.86 -6.31
N TYR A 776 -5.21 46.56 -7.43
CA TYR A 776 -4.00 46.63 -8.24
C TYR A 776 -2.83 47.23 -7.44
N ASP A 777 -3.02 48.42 -6.85
CA ASP A 777 -1.96 49.13 -6.12
C ASP A 777 -1.47 48.33 -4.90
N LYS A 778 -2.39 47.81 -4.07
CA LYS A 778 -2.05 46.99 -2.89
C LYS A 778 -1.55 45.60 -3.26
N GLY A 779 -2.00 45.07 -4.39
CA GLY A 779 -1.50 43.83 -4.98
C GLY A 779 -0.01 43.91 -5.27
N PHE A 780 0.42 44.98 -5.94
CA PHE A 780 1.82 45.21 -6.26
C PHE A 780 2.68 45.55 -5.04
N GLU A 781 2.14 46.31 -4.07
CA GLU A 781 2.82 46.55 -2.79
C GLU A 781 3.16 45.22 -2.08
N LYS A 782 2.17 44.32 -1.98
CA LYS A 782 2.36 43.00 -1.34
C LYS A 782 3.23 42.07 -2.17
N PHE A 783 3.15 42.14 -3.49
CA PHE A 783 4.02 41.37 -4.37
C PHE A 783 5.49 41.79 -4.20
N SER A 784 5.75 43.11 -4.10
CA SER A 784 7.09 43.67 -3.89
C SER A 784 7.76 43.11 -2.63
N ASP A 785 7.00 42.92 -1.53
CA ASP A 785 7.48 42.30 -0.29
C ASP A 785 8.01 40.86 -0.49
N SER A 786 7.64 40.20 -1.58
CA SER A 786 7.90 38.77 -1.81
C SER A 786 8.84 38.49 -2.99
N VAL A 787 9.29 39.53 -3.70
CA VAL A 787 10.13 39.42 -4.90
C VAL A 787 11.47 38.73 -4.61
N GLU A 788 12.12 39.08 -3.51
CA GLU A 788 13.43 38.52 -3.13
C GLU A 788 13.35 37.01 -2.91
N GLU A 789 12.34 36.55 -2.16
CA GLU A 789 12.16 35.13 -1.85
C GLU A 789 11.80 34.30 -3.09
N LEU A 790 11.00 34.86 -4.00
CA LEU A 790 10.71 34.21 -5.28
C LEU A 790 11.98 34.03 -6.12
N GLY A 791 12.81 35.08 -6.22
CA GLY A 791 14.08 35.01 -6.95
C GLY A 791 15.02 33.91 -6.43
N ILE A 792 15.15 33.79 -5.10
CA ILE A 792 15.97 32.74 -4.46
C ILE A 792 15.48 31.34 -4.86
N LYS A 793 14.17 31.10 -4.77
CA LYS A 793 13.58 29.77 -5.07
C LYS A 793 13.70 29.38 -6.53
N ILE A 794 13.60 30.36 -7.45
CA ILE A 794 13.85 30.12 -8.88
C ILE A 794 15.30 29.67 -9.09
N GLY A 795 16.25 30.31 -8.41
CA GLY A 795 17.66 29.91 -8.42
C GLY A 795 17.89 28.50 -7.86
N GLU A 796 17.30 28.17 -6.72
CA GLU A 796 17.35 26.82 -6.12
C GLU A 796 16.78 25.75 -7.08
N GLY A 797 15.69 26.07 -7.80
CA GLY A 797 15.13 25.25 -8.88
C GLY A 797 16.12 24.92 -9.97
N ALA A 798 16.80 25.94 -10.47
CA ALA A 798 17.83 25.77 -11.50
C ALA A 798 18.99 24.89 -11.01
N ILE A 799 19.50 25.14 -9.80
CA ILE A 799 20.59 24.35 -9.19
C ILE A 799 20.19 22.88 -9.11
N GLN A 800 19.01 22.58 -8.58
CA GLN A 800 18.56 21.20 -8.37
C GLN A 800 18.46 20.41 -9.68
N ALA A 801 18.00 21.02 -10.77
CA ALA A 801 17.94 20.32 -12.05
C ALA A 801 19.32 19.98 -12.61
N ILE A 802 20.30 20.90 -12.48
CA ILE A 802 21.68 20.64 -12.90
C ILE A 802 22.31 19.57 -12.00
N ASP A 803 22.10 19.66 -10.69
CA ASP A 803 22.62 18.71 -9.71
C ASP A 803 22.07 17.30 -9.92
N SER A 804 20.78 17.15 -10.22
CA SER A 804 20.17 15.85 -10.51
C SER A 804 20.86 15.15 -11.69
N ARG A 805 21.21 15.89 -12.75
CA ARG A 805 21.97 15.35 -13.90
C ARG A 805 23.39 14.95 -13.51
N TYR A 806 24.07 15.81 -12.75
CA TYR A 806 25.42 15.53 -12.26
C TYR A 806 25.46 14.28 -11.37
N GLU A 807 24.54 14.15 -10.40
CA GLU A 807 24.49 13.02 -9.48
C GLU A 807 24.29 11.68 -10.19
N LYS A 808 23.39 11.63 -11.18
CA LYS A 808 23.19 10.43 -12.02
C LYS A 808 24.51 10.03 -12.71
N ALA A 809 25.24 10.99 -13.29
CA ALA A 809 26.52 10.75 -13.92
C ALA A 809 27.61 10.34 -12.92
N ALA A 810 27.70 11.00 -11.76
CA ALA A 810 28.68 10.69 -10.72
C ALA A 810 28.50 9.27 -10.18
N LYS A 811 27.25 8.85 -9.91
CA LYS A 811 26.93 7.47 -9.49
C LYS A 811 27.36 6.44 -10.53
N ALA A 812 27.15 6.72 -11.82
CA ALA A 812 27.64 5.86 -12.89
C ALA A 812 29.17 5.75 -12.90
N ILE A 813 29.89 6.87 -12.77
CA ILE A 813 31.36 6.86 -12.74
C ILE A 813 31.88 6.08 -11.52
N GLN A 814 31.30 6.30 -10.34
CA GLN A 814 31.60 5.54 -9.12
C GLN A 814 31.37 4.04 -9.31
N CYS A 815 30.28 3.65 -10.00
CA CYS A 815 30.03 2.26 -10.33
C CYS A 815 31.16 1.66 -11.19
N SER A 816 31.67 2.39 -12.19
CA SER A 816 32.81 1.93 -13.00
C SER A 816 34.08 1.72 -12.18
N ILE A 817 34.36 2.60 -11.22
CA ILE A 817 35.50 2.47 -10.30
C ILE A 817 35.32 1.25 -9.40
N GLY A 818 34.10 1.02 -8.90
CA GLY A 818 33.74 -0.16 -8.13
C GLY A 818 33.97 -1.47 -8.89
N ILE A 819 33.51 -1.54 -10.14
CA ILE A 819 33.71 -2.70 -11.04
C ILE A 819 35.22 -2.99 -11.19
N LEU A 820 36.03 -1.98 -11.46
CA LEU A 820 37.47 -2.12 -11.63
C LEU A 820 38.19 -2.55 -10.33
N ASN A 821 37.80 -1.97 -9.20
CA ASN A 821 38.38 -2.31 -7.90
C ASN A 821 38.06 -3.75 -7.48
N GLU A 822 36.82 -4.20 -7.69
CA GLU A 822 36.41 -5.58 -7.39
C GLU A 822 37.25 -6.61 -8.14
N ILE A 823 37.60 -6.34 -9.39
CA ILE A 823 38.41 -7.24 -10.21
C ILE A 823 39.80 -7.39 -9.65
N LEU A 824 40.44 -6.28 -9.27
CA LEU A 824 41.78 -6.30 -8.67
C LEU A 824 41.77 -7.10 -7.37
N LEU A 825 40.76 -6.86 -6.50
CA LEU A 825 40.59 -7.57 -5.24
C LEU A 825 40.34 -9.08 -5.46
N LYS A 826 39.46 -9.44 -6.40
CA LYS A 826 39.17 -10.84 -6.74
C LYS A 826 40.39 -11.55 -7.31
N HIS A 827 41.14 -10.89 -8.20
CA HIS A 827 42.37 -11.45 -8.77
C HIS A 827 43.43 -11.72 -7.70
N GLU A 828 43.65 -10.77 -6.78
CA GLU A 828 44.62 -10.93 -5.68
C GLU A 828 44.22 -12.08 -4.75
N LYS A 829 42.93 -12.20 -4.42
CA LYS A 829 42.41 -13.24 -3.53
C LYS A 829 42.45 -14.63 -4.15
N ILE A 830 42.11 -14.77 -5.44
CA ILE A 830 42.23 -16.04 -6.19
C ILE A 830 43.69 -16.52 -6.23
N HIS A 831 44.65 -15.60 -6.32
CA HIS A 831 46.07 -15.95 -6.23
C HIS A 831 46.48 -16.51 -4.86
N GLN A 832 45.74 -16.19 -3.80
CA GLN A 832 45.97 -16.66 -2.43
C GLN A 832 45.15 -17.92 -2.07
N GLU A 833 44.10 -18.24 -2.85
CA GLU A 833 43.20 -19.37 -2.59
C GLU A 833 43.76 -20.72 -3.06
N THR A 834 43.36 -21.80 -2.38
CA THR A 834 43.79 -23.17 -2.71
C THR A 834 42.97 -23.77 -3.86
N VAL A 835 43.57 -24.68 -4.63
CA VAL A 835 42.93 -25.36 -5.79
C VAL A 835 41.58 -26.01 -5.45
N SER A 836 41.43 -26.55 -4.23
CA SER A 836 40.17 -27.15 -3.77
C SER A 836 39.05 -26.11 -3.61
N CYS A 837 39.39 -24.91 -3.12
CA CYS A 837 38.44 -23.79 -2.98
C CYS A 837 37.98 -23.30 -4.36
N HIS A 838 38.91 -23.19 -5.32
CA HIS A 838 38.59 -22.80 -6.69
C HIS A 838 37.58 -23.73 -7.35
N ASN A 839 37.78 -25.05 -7.25
CA ASN A 839 36.86 -26.01 -7.88
C ASN A 839 35.46 -25.96 -7.27
N SER A 840 35.35 -25.85 -5.94
CA SER A 840 34.05 -25.71 -5.28
C SER A 840 33.32 -24.42 -5.65
N LYS A 841 34.03 -23.30 -5.79
CA LYS A 841 33.44 -22.04 -6.27
C LYS A 841 32.96 -22.13 -7.73
N LYS A 842 33.71 -22.80 -8.61
CA LYS A 842 33.28 -23.02 -9.99
C LYS A 842 31.98 -23.83 -10.06
N GLU A 843 31.90 -24.94 -9.35
CA GLU A 843 30.69 -25.76 -9.29
C GLU A 843 29.48 -24.96 -8.80
N LEU A 844 29.68 -24.13 -7.76
CA LEU A 844 28.63 -23.24 -7.26
C LEU A 844 28.16 -22.24 -8.31
N ILE A 845 29.09 -21.54 -8.99
CA ILE A 845 28.73 -20.54 -10.00
C ILE A 845 27.95 -21.18 -11.15
N GLN A 846 28.37 -22.34 -11.65
CA GLN A 846 27.64 -23.04 -12.72
C GLN A 846 26.21 -23.38 -12.30
N LEU A 847 26.03 -23.83 -11.06
CA LEU A 847 24.71 -24.12 -10.50
C LEU A 847 23.86 -22.85 -10.38
N LYS A 848 24.43 -21.72 -9.92
CA LYS A 848 23.69 -20.45 -9.79
C LYS A 848 23.31 -19.81 -11.12
N VAL A 849 24.13 -19.97 -12.16
CA VAL A 849 23.76 -19.53 -13.52
C VAL A 849 22.53 -20.28 -14.04
N LEU A 850 22.43 -21.60 -13.78
CA LEU A 850 21.27 -22.40 -14.15
C LEU A 850 20.01 -21.98 -13.37
N GLU A 851 20.13 -21.72 -12.07
CA GLU A 851 19.02 -21.23 -11.25
C GLU A 851 18.52 -19.85 -11.74
N LEU A 852 19.42 -18.92 -12.09
CA LEU A 852 19.04 -17.61 -12.64
C LEU A 852 18.33 -17.72 -14.00
N ALA A 853 18.74 -18.66 -14.85
CA ALA A 853 18.06 -18.91 -16.13
C ALA A 853 16.62 -19.42 -15.92
N ASN A 854 16.37 -20.22 -14.87
CA ASN A 854 15.02 -20.65 -14.50
C ASN A 854 14.17 -19.48 -13.99
N ILE A 855 14.75 -18.55 -13.24
CA ILE A 855 14.06 -17.32 -12.80
C ILE A 855 13.63 -16.48 -13.99
N GLU A 856 14.53 -16.25 -14.95
CA GLU A 856 14.23 -15.52 -16.18
C GLU A 856 13.08 -16.16 -16.97
N SER A 857 13.12 -17.48 -17.14
CA SER A 857 12.03 -18.22 -17.78
C SER A 857 10.70 -18.09 -17.02
N SER A 858 10.75 -18.07 -15.69
CA SER A 858 9.56 -17.91 -14.84
C SER A 858 8.96 -16.51 -14.99
N LEU A 859 9.79 -15.46 -15.02
CA LEU A 859 9.36 -14.07 -15.26
C LEU A 859 8.70 -13.92 -16.65
N GLN A 860 9.31 -14.47 -17.69
CA GLN A 860 8.75 -14.46 -19.05
C GLN A 860 7.41 -15.21 -19.13
N SER A 861 7.28 -16.36 -18.45
CA SER A 861 6.02 -17.10 -18.41
C SER A 861 4.89 -16.29 -17.78
N LEU A 862 5.22 -15.48 -16.77
CA LEU A 862 4.27 -14.64 -16.07
C LEU A 862 3.83 -13.43 -16.93
N LEU A 863 4.75 -12.86 -17.70
CA LEU A 863 4.45 -11.85 -18.73
C LEU A 863 3.51 -12.40 -19.83
N LEU A 864 3.66 -13.66 -20.23
CA LEU A 864 2.79 -14.29 -21.22
C LEU A 864 1.37 -14.51 -20.69
N THR A 865 1.19 -14.78 -19.40
CA THR A 865 -0.14 -14.81 -18.77
C THR A 865 -0.80 -13.44 -18.62
N ALA A 866 -0.07 -12.35 -18.87
CA ALA A 866 -0.52 -10.96 -18.78
C ALA A 866 -1.08 -10.38 -20.09
N ASN A 867 -0.91 -11.09 -21.20
CA ASN A 867 -1.39 -10.74 -22.54
C ASN A 867 -2.52 -11.69 -22.94
#